data_AF-A0A3B8JW95-F1
#
_entry.id   AF-A0A3B8JW95-F1
#
_cell.length_a   1.000
_cell.length_b   1.000
_cell.length_c   1.000
_cell.angle_alpha   90.00
_cell.angle_beta   90.00
_cell.angle_gamma   90.00
#
_symmetry.space_group_name_H-M   'P 1'
#
loop_
_entity.id
_entity.type
_entity.pdbx_description
1 polymer ?
#
loop_
_entity_poly.entity_id
_entity_poly.type
_entity_poly.pdbx_seq_one_letter_code
_entity_poly.pdbx_strand_id
1 'polypeptide(L)'
;MGIRVAPQFIPQVRQAVRRRYRTQKRLAEDIPLALSTVHGFLNGKPVSHENFIEICYRIDQDWEAIAYREEIELDTLVQKVRQHCYDKIRSLCSKMQLLDISQPVDINNFYVEVNILEQITSQQWLKISDLLQGFNPAADNFDRLDLSKIRQQRVTGISVVETYNQLMVLGKPGSGKTTFLQHLAIQCSEGKFQADKIPIFIRLKSFAKYSRDKGNFKLLNYISREFPSCGMSEQDVAEKVLKHGKGLILLDGLDEVPDEDEYEVAEQIRQISEEYFENQLIITCRIAASKYRFFGFTEVEVADFNSEQIQSFAEKWFVAVAKNDQETGKALAGQFIQKLNRSENNQIRELAVTPILLHLTCLVFQTKAEFPSNRAKLYEQGLNILLRKWDETRGIQRDEVYRNLTLPRKKQLLSELAAVTFEQGDYFFEQDKIQQLIADYLATLPNASKEVLAEPLYLDQFSDSEAVLKSIEAQHGLLVERARGIYSFSHLTFQEYFTARKIIASLEPKALTQLGFQIAEKRWREVLLLALGMLPSADSLLQLMKQQVDQLVAADENLQQFLAWLSEKSLCVDLPYKPAAARAFYFALNLSLKRSLDLSVDLALDLALERGIGTTIVPALDIPLDTAIVPALETALDIALNIALDPALVPALDIALNLALFVALNPVLVLNLNHALVRSLNRAFVRTVDPKLRQALQDLKEQLPTSESDEERFRKWWQVNGLDWTEQLRTVMIEYRNIGHDWHFSEQQKTLLRKYYDTNRLLVDCLNSGCNVTPTVRRKIEETLLLPLVEIRTHR
;
A
#
# COMPACT_ATOMS: atom_id res chain seq x y z
N MET A 1 48.86 27.52 16.82
CA MET A 1 48.26 27.32 18.16
C MET A 1 49.34 26.81 19.10
N GLY A 2 49.34 27.23 20.37
CA GLY A 2 50.33 26.78 21.35
C GLY A 2 49.91 25.48 22.02
N ILE A 3 50.85 24.57 22.26
CA ILE A 3 50.64 23.30 22.98
C ILE A 3 50.83 23.55 24.48
N ARG A 4 50.00 22.91 25.32
CA ARG A 4 50.14 22.94 26.79
C ARG A 4 50.28 21.53 27.36
N VAL A 5 50.91 21.43 28.53
CA VAL A 5 51.05 20.16 29.27
C VAL A 5 49.70 19.78 29.87
N ALA A 6 49.29 18.52 29.73
CA ALA A 6 48.05 18.05 30.35
C ALA A 6 48.14 18.12 31.89
N PRO A 7 47.07 18.56 32.60
CA PRO A 7 47.12 18.85 34.03
C PRO A 7 47.67 17.71 34.90
N GLN A 8 47.33 16.46 34.56
CA GLN A 8 47.80 15.28 35.29
C GLN A 8 49.32 15.05 35.23
N PHE A 9 50.00 15.57 34.19
CA PHE A 9 51.45 15.39 34.01
C PHE A 9 52.27 16.58 34.52
N ILE A 10 51.65 17.67 34.96
CA ILE A 10 52.36 18.85 35.51
C ILE A 10 53.30 18.47 36.68
N PRO A 11 52.90 17.64 37.66
CA PRO A 11 53.79 17.22 38.74
C PRO A 11 55.01 16.43 38.24
N GLN A 12 54.80 15.53 37.27
CA GLN A 12 55.84 14.70 36.65
C GLN A 12 56.86 15.56 35.90
N VAL A 13 56.39 16.49 35.07
CA VAL A 13 57.24 17.41 34.30
C VAL A 13 58.06 18.31 35.25
N ARG A 14 57.44 18.84 36.32
CA ARG A 14 58.16 19.62 37.35
C ARG A 14 59.22 18.80 38.07
N GLN A 15 58.94 17.52 38.35
CA GLN A 15 59.90 16.62 38.97
C GLN A 15 61.07 16.30 38.03
N ALA A 16 60.81 16.08 36.75
CA ALA A 16 61.84 15.86 35.73
C ALA A 16 62.81 17.04 35.62
N VAL A 17 62.30 18.27 35.59
CA VAL A 17 63.13 19.50 35.61
C VAL A 17 63.97 19.60 36.89
N ARG A 18 63.39 19.29 38.05
CA ARG A 18 64.14 19.29 39.32
C ARG A 18 65.25 18.23 39.34
N ARG A 19 65.02 17.06 38.74
CA ARG A 19 66.01 15.97 38.68
C ARG A 19 67.19 16.30 37.77
N ARG A 20 66.94 16.78 36.54
CA ARG A 20 68.01 17.06 35.56
C ARG A 20 68.70 18.41 35.74
N TYR A 21 67.94 19.48 36.04
CA TYR A 21 68.44 20.85 35.99
C TYR A 21 68.48 21.57 37.35
N ARG A 22 67.88 20.97 38.40
CA ARG A 22 67.69 21.51 39.77
C ARG A 22 66.84 22.78 39.87
N THR A 23 66.91 23.70 38.91
CA THR A 23 66.14 24.95 38.86
C THR A 23 65.60 25.24 37.46
N GLN A 24 64.48 25.96 37.37
CA GLN A 24 63.86 26.34 36.08
C GLN A 24 64.75 27.30 35.29
N LYS A 25 65.54 28.14 35.99
CA LYS A 25 66.47 29.10 35.38
C LYS A 25 67.57 28.41 34.57
N ARG A 26 68.11 27.31 35.11
CA ARG A 26 69.15 26.53 34.44
C ARG A 26 68.67 25.83 33.18
N LEU A 27 67.40 25.41 33.16
CA LEU A 27 66.76 24.86 31.95
C LEU A 27 66.53 25.95 30.89
N ALA A 28 66.10 27.15 31.31
CA ALA A 28 65.90 28.27 30.40
C ALA A 28 67.21 28.73 29.72
N GLU A 29 68.32 28.73 30.48
CA GLU A 29 69.67 29.04 29.98
C GLU A 29 70.23 27.96 29.02
N ASP A 30 69.85 26.69 29.20
CA ASP A 30 70.31 25.55 28.37
C ASP A 30 69.59 25.42 27.02
N ILE A 31 68.36 25.95 26.92
CA ILE A 31 67.49 25.89 25.73
C ILE A 31 67.35 27.28 25.04
N PRO A 32 68.24 28.23 25.37
CA PRO A 32 68.04 29.68 25.17
C PRO A 32 66.58 30.21 25.17
N LEU A 33 65.72 29.73 26.07
CA LEU A 33 64.32 30.18 26.14
C LEU A 33 64.12 31.24 27.22
N ALA A 34 63.15 32.13 27.01
CA ALA A 34 62.71 33.03 28.05
C ALA A 34 62.21 32.24 29.27
N LEU A 35 62.60 32.68 30.48
CA LEU A 35 62.19 32.05 31.74
C LEU A 35 60.66 31.97 31.88
N SER A 36 59.95 32.96 31.34
CA SER A 36 58.49 33.00 31.28
C SER A 36 57.89 31.86 30.45
N THR A 37 58.55 31.44 29.37
CA THR A 37 58.13 30.31 28.52
C THR A 37 58.29 28.99 29.25
N VAL A 38 59.43 28.77 29.90
CA VAL A 38 59.67 27.56 30.73
C VAL A 38 58.70 27.53 31.91
N HIS A 39 58.46 28.66 32.55
CA HIS A 39 57.49 28.79 33.63
C HIS A 39 56.05 28.55 33.13
N GLY A 40 55.71 29.01 31.93
CA GLY A 40 54.44 28.74 31.27
C GLY A 40 54.22 27.25 31.05
N PHE A 41 55.18 26.57 30.43
CA PHE A 41 55.16 25.13 30.21
C PHE A 41 54.95 24.33 31.52
N LEU A 42 55.71 24.67 32.58
CA LEU A 42 55.62 23.99 33.89
C LEU A 42 54.34 24.25 34.67
N ASN A 43 53.49 25.15 34.19
CA ASN A 43 52.20 25.50 34.78
C ASN A 43 51.03 25.19 33.84
N GLY A 44 51.25 24.47 32.73
CA GLY A 44 50.19 24.11 31.79
C GLY A 44 49.67 25.30 30.96
N LYS A 45 50.47 26.36 30.80
CA LYS A 45 50.16 27.44 29.84
C LYS A 45 50.62 27.05 28.43
N PRO A 46 49.92 27.52 27.39
CA PRO A 46 50.31 27.23 26.01
C PRO A 46 51.67 27.85 25.68
N VAL A 47 52.54 27.06 25.05
CA VAL A 47 53.83 27.49 24.48
C VAL A 47 53.90 27.05 23.01
N SER A 48 54.79 27.63 22.20
CA SER A 48 54.93 27.22 20.80
C SER A 48 55.28 25.74 20.68
N HIS A 49 54.82 25.09 19.61
CA HIS A 49 55.05 23.66 19.34
C HIS A 49 56.53 23.30 19.40
N GLU A 50 57.39 24.10 18.76
CA GLU A 50 58.85 23.94 18.77
C GLU A 50 59.43 23.99 20.19
N ASN A 51 59.03 24.99 20.99
CA ASN A 51 59.49 25.12 22.37
C ASN A 51 58.95 23.99 23.26
N PHE A 52 57.74 23.50 23.00
CA PHE A 52 57.15 22.38 23.72
C PHE A 52 57.97 21.09 23.52
N ILE A 53 58.25 20.75 22.26
CA ILE A 53 59.04 19.56 21.91
C ILE A 53 60.46 19.66 22.46
N GLU A 54 61.13 20.80 22.27
CA GLU A 54 62.51 20.98 22.72
C GLU A 54 62.62 20.88 24.24
N ILE A 55 61.68 21.48 25.00
CA ILE A 55 61.65 21.32 26.46
C ILE A 55 61.44 19.85 26.83
N CYS A 56 60.48 19.15 26.21
CA CYS A 56 60.18 17.74 26.47
C CYS A 56 61.39 16.82 26.19
N TYR A 57 62.07 17.03 25.07
CA TYR A 57 63.28 16.30 24.69
C TYR A 57 64.38 16.43 25.76
N ARG A 58 64.63 17.66 26.24
CA ARG A 58 65.67 17.94 27.25
C ARG A 58 65.36 17.36 28.62
N ILE A 59 64.09 17.15 28.95
CA ILE A 59 63.66 16.55 30.22
C ILE A 59 63.34 15.06 30.13
N ASP A 60 63.61 14.41 29.00
CA ASP A 60 63.33 12.98 28.74
C ASP A 60 61.85 12.61 28.86
N GLN A 61 60.98 13.48 28.36
CA GLN A 61 59.55 13.20 28.33
C GLN A 61 59.10 13.08 26.89
N ASP A 62 58.30 12.06 26.61
CA ASP A 62 57.63 11.92 25.34
C ASP A 62 56.57 13.03 25.23
N TRP A 63 56.79 13.95 24.30
CA TRP A 63 55.95 15.13 24.12
C TRP A 63 54.52 14.75 23.68
N GLU A 64 54.35 13.66 22.93
CA GLU A 64 53.02 13.20 22.46
C GLU A 64 52.18 12.63 23.61
N ALA A 65 52.83 12.07 24.62
CA ALA A 65 52.19 11.48 25.80
C ALA A 65 51.76 12.52 26.84
N ILE A 66 52.47 13.66 26.94
CA ILE A 66 52.21 14.70 27.97
C ILE A 66 51.51 15.95 27.43
N ALA A 67 51.36 16.08 26.10
CA ALA A 67 50.60 17.14 25.48
C ALA A 67 49.10 17.02 25.81
N TYR A 68 48.47 18.16 26.13
CA TYR A 68 47.02 18.25 26.30
C TYR A 68 46.33 18.17 24.93
N ARG A 69 45.57 17.10 24.70
CA ARG A 69 44.72 16.92 23.52
C ARG A 69 43.30 17.40 23.84
N GLU A 70 42.86 18.44 23.14
CA GLU A 70 41.53 19.06 23.31
C GLU A 70 40.38 18.09 22.98
N GLU A 71 40.64 17.08 22.14
CA GLU A 71 39.68 16.03 21.73
C GLU A 71 39.13 15.20 22.90
N ILE A 72 39.95 14.88 23.91
CA ILE A 72 39.54 14.01 25.05
C ILE A 72 38.50 14.72 25.95
N GLU A 73 38.51 16.06 25.98
CA GLU A 73 37.51 16.85 26.72
C GLU A 73 36.18 16.93 25.97
N LEU A 74 36.21 17.02 24.64
CA LEU A 74 35.02 17.11 23.81
C LEU A 74 34.20 15.82 23.85
N ASP A 75 34.84 14.66 23.71
CA ASP A 75 34.13 13.37 23.78
C ASP A 75 33.48 13.15 25.15
N THR A 76 34.18 13.56 26.22
CA THR A 76 33.64 13.52 27.59
C THR A 76 32.45 14.47 27.75
N LEU A 77 32.51 15.66 27.16
CA LEU A 77 31.40 16.61 27.14
C LEU A 77 30.21 16.03 26.36
N VAL A 78 30.45 15.46 25.18
CA VAL A 78 29.43 14.84 24.33
C VAL A 78 28.69 13.73 25.07
N GLN A 79 29.42 12.84 25.75
CA GLN A 79 28.80 11.78 26.54
C GLN A 79 27.96 12.32 27.70
N LYS A 80 28.45 13.34 28.42
CA LYS A 80 27.71 13.98 29.53
C LYS A 80 26.42 14.64 29.03
N VAL A 81 26.51 15.40 27.94
CA VAL A 81 25.34 16.06 27.35
C VAL A 81 24.35 15.02 26.85
N ARG A 82 24.80 14.00 26.13
CA ARG A 82 23.93 12.93 25.63
C ARG A 82 23.20 12.22 26.78
N GLN A 83 23.91 11.89 27.85
CA GLN A 83 23.29 11.27 29.03
C GLN A 83 22.24 12.17 29.68
N HIS A 84 22.47 13.49 29.71
CA HIS A 84 21.49 14.45 30.21
C HIS A 84 20.26 14.56 29.31
N CYS A 85 20.46 14.63 27.99
CA CYS A 85 19.37 14.72 27.01
C CYS A 85 18.60 13.40 26.86
N TYR A 86 19.17 12.26 27.28
CA TYR A 86 18.59 10.92 27.12
C TYR A 86 17.15 10.82 27.63
N ASP A 87 16.90 11.22 28.89
CA ASP A 87 15.57 11.10 29.50
C ASP A 87 14.54 12.00 28.79
N LYS A 88 14.97 13.18 28.33
CA LYS A 88 14.12 14.11 27.59
C LYS A 88 13.78 13.57 26.21
N ILE A 89 14.77 13.11 25.44
CA ILE A 89 14.55 12.50 24.12
C ILE A 89 13.66 11.28 24.25
N ARG A 90 13.89 10.42 25.24
CA ARG A 90 13.03 9.28 25.53
C ARG A 90 11.59 9.72 25.83
N SER A 91 11.39 10.71 26.70
CA SER A 91 10.03 11.22 26.99
C SER A 91 9.33 11.82 25.78
N LEU A 92 10.06 12.48 24.87
CA LEU A 92 9.48 13.17 23.71
C LEU A 92 9.24 12.24 22.51
N CYS A 93 10.08 11.22 22.36
CA CYS A 93 10.13 10.39 21.16
C CYS A 93 9.69 8.94 21.39
N SER A 94 9.81 8.40 22.61
CA SER A 94 9.64 6.95 22.83
C SER A 94 8.18 6.51 22.85
N LYS A 95 7.24 7.41 23.19
CA LYS A 95 5.82 7.10 23.27
C LYS A 95 5.07 7.73 22.11
N MET A 96 4.37 6.88 21.36
CA MET A 96 3.48 7.28 20.27
C MET A 96 2.03 7.02 20.65
N GLN A 97 1.18 8.04 20.54
CA GLN A 97 -0.27 7.84 20.61
C GLN A 97 -0.78 7.45 19.23
N LEU A 98 -1.22 6.20 19.08
CA LEU A 98 -1.91 5.76 17.88
C LEU A 98 -3.37 6.23 17.92
N LEU A 99 -3.95 6.55 16.76
CA LEU A 99 -5.33 7.01 16.68
C LEU A 99 -6.28 5.92 17.17
N ASP A 100 -7.30 6.32 17.95
CA ASP A 100 -8.33 5.43 18.47
C ASP A 100 -7.79 4.23 19.30
N ILE A 101 -6.53 4.29 19.75
CA ILE A 101 -5.94 3.41 20.76
C ILE A 101 -5.72 4.22 22.03
N SER A 102 -6.18 3.69 23.17
CA SER A 102 -6.19 4.42 24.45
C SER A 102 -4.81 4.52 25.11
N GLN A 103 -3.93 3.53 24.89
CA GLN A 103 -2.61 3.47 25.52
C GLN A 103 -1.50 3.89 24.54
N PRO A 104 -0.51 4.70 24.99
CA PRO A 104 0.67 4.99 24.18
C PRO A 104 1.50 3.72 23.92
N VAL A 105 2.01 3.59 22.71
CA VAL A 105 2.87 2.46 22.30
C VAL A 105 4.33 2.92 22.27
N ASP A 106 5.24 2.03 22.67
CA ASP A 106 6.69 2.29 22.57
C ASP A 106 7.16 2.19 21.11
N ILE A 107 7.78 3.26 20.61
CA ILE A 107 8.24 3.35 19.23
C ILE A 107 9.31 2.28 18.91
N ASN A 108 10.16 1.87 19.86
CA ASN A 108 11.17 0.84 19.60
C ASN A 108 10.55 -0.52 19.29
N ASN A 109 9.36 -0.78 19.85
CA ASN A 109 8.62 -2.03 19.61
C ASN A 109 7.73 -1.97 18.36
N PHE A 110 7.52 -0.76 17.82
CA PHE A 110 6.54 -0.52 16.76
C PHE A 110 7.15 -0.04 15.44
N TYR A 111 8.35 0.57 15.48
CA TYR A 111 9.00 1.14 14.32
C TYR A 111 9.27 0.09 13.23
N VAL A 112 8.93 0.43 11.99
CA VAL A 112 9.28 -0.31 10.79
C VAL A 112 10.20 0.59 9.97
N GLU A 113 11.32 0.03 9.53
CA GLU A 113 12.31 0.77 8.74
C GLU A 113 11.66 1.35 7.49
N VAL A 114 11.85 2.66 7.26
CA VAL A 114 11.31 3.34 6.09
C VAL A 114 12.19 3.11 4.87
N ASN A 115 11.56 2.94 3.73
CA ASN A 115 12.24 2.93 2.43
C ASN A 115 12.22 4.36 1.86
N ILE A 116 13.27 4.73 1.16
CA ILE A 116 13.48 6.05 0.59
C ILE A 116 13.67 5.94 -0.92
N LEU A 117 13.07 6.88 -1.65
CA LEU A 117 13.32 7.18 -3.05
C LEU A 117 14.33 8.34 -3.08
N GLU A 118 15.46 8.13 -3.74
CA GLU A 118 16.47 9.18 -3.92
C GLU A 118 16.04 10.22 -4.96
N GLN A 119 15.00 9.93 -5.74
CA GLN A 119 14.40 10.86 -6.68
C GLN A 119 12.98 11.22 -6.23
N ILE A 120 12.68 12.51 -6.18
CA ILE A 120 11.36 13.01 -5.81
C ILE A 120 10.41 12.82 -6.98
N THR A 121 9.30 12.11 -6.74
CA THR A 121 8.34 11.71 -7.77
C THR A 121 7.76 12.93 -8.51
N SER A 122 7.35 13.97 -7.78
CA SER A 122 6.79 15.20 -8.36
C SER A 122 7.78 16.03 -9.18
N GLN A 123 9.08 15.79 -9.04
CA GLN A 123 10.12 16.54 -9.76
C GLN A 123 10.56 15.86 -11.05
N GLN A 124 10.05 14.66 -11.35
CA GLN A 124 10.38 13.93 -12.56
C GLN A 124 9.66 14.50 -13.78
N TRP A 125 10.37 14.53 -14.91
CA TRP A 125 9.83 14.91 -16.21
C TRP A 125 9.32 13.65 -16.94
N LEU A 126 8.10 13.24 -16.61
CA LEU A 126 7.42 12.11 -17.25
C LEU A 126 6.18 12.60 -17.98
N LYS A 127 5.79 11.91 -19.06
CA LYS A 127 4.49 12.09 -19.69
C LYS A 127 3.47 11.14 -19.09
N ILE A 128 2.18 11.43 -19.26
CA ILE A 128 1.09 10.51 -18.86
C ILE A 128 1.29 9.13 -19.51
N SER A 129 1.75 9.07 -20.76
CA SER A 129 2.07 7.80 -21.44
C SER A 129 3.13 6.97 -20.73
N ASP A 130 4.12 7.61 -20.11
CA ASP A 130 5.21 6.94 -19.40
C ASP A 130 4.73 6.38 -18.06
N LEU A 131 3.84 7.12 -17.38
CA LEU A 131 3.19 6.69 -16.14
C LEU A 131 2.20 5.53 -16.38
N LEU A 132 1.63 5.43 -17.58
CA LEU A 132 0.74 4.34 -17.98
C LEU A 132 1.50 3.10 -18.49
N GLN A 133 2.82 3.15 -18.67
CA GLN A 133 3.59 1.98 -19.11
C GLN A 133 3.51 0.86 -18.06
N GLY A 134 2.83 -0.23 -18.41
CA GLY A 134 2.57 -1.37 -17.50
C GLY A 134 1.15 -1.41 -16.92
N PHE A 135 0.28 -0.46 -17.28
CA PHE A 135 -1.15 -0.49 -16.98
C PHE A 135 -1.94 -0.75 -18.26
N ASN A 136 -2.55 -1.93 -18.40
CA ASN A 136 -3.51 -2.19 -19.46
C ASN A 136 -4.93 -2.31 -18.89
N PRO A 137 -5.76 -1.24 -18.95
CA PRO A 137 -7.13 -1.26 -18.44
C PRO A 137 -8.05 -2.30 -19.12
N ALA A 138 -7.65 -2.83 -20.29
CA ALA A 138 -8.42 -3.82 -21.05
C ALA A 138 -7.91 -5.27 -20.92
N ALA A 139 -6.64 -5.49 -20.56
CA ALA A 139 -6.02 -6.82 -20.53
C ALA A 139 -5.59 -7.28 -19.13
N ASP A 140 -5.25 -6.36 -18.23
CA ASP A 140 -5.11 -6.69 -16.82
C ASP A 140 -6.52 -6.72 -16.21
N ASN A 141 -6.81 -7.68 -15.32
CA ASN A 141 -7.89 -7.45 -14.39
C ASN A 141 -7.61 -6.08 -13.75
N PHE A 142 -8.58 -5.18 -13.77
CA PHE A 142 -8.46 -3.79 -13.33
C PHE A 142 -7.82 -3.64 -11.91
N ASP A 143 -7.71 -4.76 -11.19
CA ASP A 143 -6.86 -5.12 -10.05
C ASP A 143 -5.39 -4.61 -10.03
N ARG A 144 -4.88 -3.93 -11.07
CA ARG A 144 -3.45 -3.58 -11.20
C ARG A 144 -3.17 -2.10 -11.45
N LEU A 145 -4.00 -1.19 -10.96
CA LEU A 145 -3.56 0.20 -10.76
C LEU A 145 -2.70 0.27 -9.49
N ASP A 146 -1.58 -0.46 -9.51
CA ASP A 146 -0.47 -0.23 -8.58
C ASP A 146 0.20 1.09 -9.00
N LEU A 147 -0.47 2.21 -8.73
CA LEU A 147 0.07 3.57 -8.78
C LEU A 147 1.31 3.74 -7.87
N SER A 148 1.68 2.69 -7.13
CA SER A 148 2.83 2.52 -6.25
C SER A 148 4.04 1.81 -6.91
N LYS A 149 3.85 1.16 -8.09
CA LYS A 149 4.88 0.36 -8.79
C LYS A 149 5.72 1.15 -9.79
N ILE A 150 6.03 2.41 -9.50
CA ILE A 150 7.18 3.01 -10.17
C ILE A 150 8.40 2.25 -9.64
N ARG A 151 9.07 1.49 -10.52
CA ARG A 151 10.25 0.64 -10.25
C ARG A 151 11.49 1.48 -9.91
N GLN A 152 11.35 2.45 -9.04
CA GLN A 152 12.49 3.21 -8.54
C GLN A 152 13.23 2.36 -7.52
N GLN A 153 14.56 2.42 -7.59
CA GLN A 153 15.42 1.78 -6.62
C GLN A 153 15.14 2.38 -5.24
N ARG A 154 14.83 1.52 -4.28
CA ARG A 154 14.57 1.91 -2.89
C ARG A 154 15.82 1.66 -2.08
N VAL A 155 16.18 2.61 -1.25
CA VAL A 155 17.27 2.49 -0.27
C VAL A 155 16.69 2.62 1.13
N THR A 156 17.36 2.08 2.15
CA THR A 156 16.84 2.17 3.52
C THR A 156 17.04 3.58 4.07
N GLY A 157 16.12 4.04 4.91
CA GLY A 157 16.22 5.37 5.52
C GLY A 157 17.53 5.59 6.28
N ILE A 158 18.02 4.57 6.99
CA ILE A 158 19.29 4.66 7.74
C ILE A 158 20.47 4.86 6.78
N SER A 159 20.54 4.12 5.67
CA SER A 159 21.63 4.24 4.71
C SER A 159 21.75 5.64 4.09
N VAL A 160 20.61 6.28 3.81
CA VAL A 160 20.56 7.65 3.28
C VAL A 160 21.09 8.65 4.31
N VAL A 161 20.69 8.48 5.57
CA VAL A 161 21.18 9.32 6.68
C VAL A 161 22.67 9.12 6.92
N GLU A 162 23.22 7.93 6.74
CA GLU A 162 24.67 7.73 6.85
C GLU A 162 25.46 8.34 5.68
N THR A 163 24.82 8.49 4.52
CA THR A 163 25.44 9.00 3.29
C THR A 163 25.49 10.53 3.26
N TYR A 164 24.42 11.20 3.70
CA TYR A 164 24.26 12.65 3.54
C TYR A 164 24.13 13.37 4.88
N ASN A 165 24.93 14.43 5.07
CA ASN A 165 24.92 15.25 6.28
C ASN A 165 23.74 16.24 6.32
N GLN A 166 23.27 16.73 5.18
CA GLN A 166 22.15 17.68 5.10
C GLN A 166 21.04 17.07 4.25
N LEU A 167 19.91 16.74 4.89
CA LEU A 167 18.83 15.97 4.28
C LEU A 167 17.49 16.65 4.46
N MET A 168 16.72 16.71 3.38
CA MET A 168 15.31 17.07 3.41
C MET A 168 14.47 15.85 3.05
N VAL A 169 13.83 15.28 4.07
CA VAL A 169 13.00 14.07 3.96
C VAL A 169 11.56 14.48 3.68
N LEU A 170 11.17 14.32 2.42
CA LEU A 170 9.84 14.59 1.92
C LEU A 170 8.96 13.34 1.98
N GLY A 171 7.64 13.52 1.97
CA GLY A 171 6.71 12.39 1.83
C GLY A 171 5.26 12.81 1.97
N LYS A 172 4.34 11.92 1.60
CA LYS A 172 2.89 12.11 1.75
C LYS A 172 2.47 12.23 3.23
N PRO A 173 1.28 12.78 3.54
CA PRO A 173 0.70 12.70 4.88
C PRO A 173 0.64 11.26 5.38
N GLY A 174 1.04 11.03 6.64
CA GLY A 174 0.99 9.70 7.24
C GLY A 174 2.04 8.69 6.75
N SER A 175 3.04 9.11 5.96
CA SER A 175 4.13 8.24 5.47
C SER A 175 5.14 7.80 6.54
N GLY A 176 5.09 8.37 7.75
CA GLY A 176 5.98 7.99 8.86
C GLY A 176 7.22 8.87 9.07
N LYS A 177 7.33 10.03 8.41
CA LYS A 177 8.45 10.99 8.55
C LYS A 177 8.81 11.33 10.01
N THR A 178 7.82 11.78 10.79
CA THR A 178 8.02 12.10 12.21
C THR A 178 8.51 10.88 13.00
N THR A 179 7.90 9.71 12.75
CA THR A 179 8.28 8.45 13.40
C THR A 179 9.72 8.04 13.04
N PHE A 180 10.15 8.31 11.81
CA PHE A 180 11.54 8.10 11.38
C PHE A 180 12.52 9.00 12.14
N LEU A 181 12.26 10.31 12.26
CA LEU A 181 13.12 11.22 13.04
C LEU A 181 13.14 10.86 14.53
N GLN A 182 11.99 10.50 15.11
CA GLN A 182 11.92 10.05 16.50
C GLN A 182 12.75 8.78 16.73
N HIS A 183 12.73 7.83 15.79
CA HIS A 183 13.54 6.64 15.85
C HIS A 183 15.04 6.98 15.81
N LEU A 184 15.48 7.84 14.88
CA LEU A 184 16.88 8.31 14.81
C LEU A 184 17.33 8.99 16.11
N ALA A 185 16.49 9.85 16.68
CA ALA A 185 16.77 10.54 17.94
C ALA A 185 17.02 9.55 19.08
N ILE A 186 16.19 8.51 19.19
CA ILE A 186 16.30 7.47 20.22
C ILE A 186 17.56 6.63 20.00
N GLN A 187 17.77 6.10 18.78
CA GLN A 187 18.94 5.28 18.48
C GLN A 187 20.26 6.05 18.72
N CYS A 188 20.28 7.35 18.42
CA CYS A 188 21.41 8.22 18.72
C CYS A 188 21.59 8.44 20.22
N SER A 189 20.51 8.69 20.96
CA SER A 189 20.58 8.86 22.41
C SER A 189 21.07 7.60 23.13
N GLU A 190 20.72 6.42 22.61
CA GLU A 190 21.15 5.10 23.11
C GLU A 190 22.58 4.73 22.66
N GLY A 191 23.20 5.52 21.79
CA GLY A 191 24.54 5.24 21.24
C GLY A 191 24.58 4.08 20.25
N LYS A 192 23.43 3.65 19.71
CA LYS A 192 23.32 2.60 18.69
C LYS A 192 23.53 3.13 17.27
N PHE A 193 23.23 4.42 17.07
CA PHE A 193 23.39 5.13 15.80
C PHE A 193 24.20 6.40 16.04
N GLN A 194 25.26 6.65 15.27
CA GLN A 194 26.12 7.84 15.42
C GLN A 194 26.47 8.16 16.88
N ALA A 195 27.15 7.21 17.52
CA ALA A 195 27.45 7.23 18.94
C ALA A 195 28.35 8.41 19.38
N ASP A 196 28.96 9.12 18.44
CA ASP A 196 29.77 10.30 18.66
C ASP A 196 28.98 11.62 18.54
N LYS A 197 27.68 11.57 18.23
CA LYS A 197 26.81 12.75 18.11
C LYS A 197 25.77 12.85 19.24
N ILE A 198 25.18 14.04 19.35
CA ILE A 198 24.12 14.40 20.29
C ILE A 198 22.82 14.65 19.51
N PRO A 199 21.73 13.92 19.79
CA PRO A 199 20.45 14.15 19.12
C PRO A 199 19.77 15.42 19.64
N ILE A 200 19.38 16.30 18.72
CA ILE A 200 18.66 17.54 18.96
C ILE A 200 17.34 17.46 18.18
N PHE A 201 16.25 17.07 18.84
CA PHE A 201 14.95 16.91 18.20
C PHE A 201 14.05 18.13 18.45
N ILE A 202 13.69 18.83 17.39
CA ILE A 202 12.88 20.06 17.44
C ILE A 202 11.67 19.91 16.54
N ARG A 203 10.48 20.10 17.11
CA ARG A 203 9.25 20.32 16.33
C ARG A 203 9.21 21.77 15.88
N LEU A 204 9.27 22.02 14.58
CA LEU A 204 9.38 23.37 14.04
C LEU A 204 8.17 24.25 14.40
N LYS A 205 6.99 23.66 14.47
CA LYS A 205 5.79 24.33 14.99
C LYS A 205 5.95 24.84 16.43
N SER A 206 6.58 24.05 17.30
CA SER A 206 6.82 24.43 18.70
C SER A 206 7.86 25.55 18.81
N PHE A 207 8.88 25.52 17.94
CA PHE A 207 9.85 26.59 17.81
C PHE A 207 9.19 27.90 17.34
N ALA A 208 8.43 27.86 16.24
CA ALA A 208 7.72 29.02 15.70
C ALA A 208 6.83 29.70 16.74
N LYS A 209 5.98 28.92 17.42
CA LYS A 209 5.12 29.43 18.50
C LYS A 209 5.92 30.08 19.63
N TYR A 210 6.98 29.42 20.10
CA TYR A 210 7.83 29.96 21.17
C TYR A 210 8.52 31.27 20.76
N SER A 211 9.06 31.31 19.54
CA SER A 211 9.74 32.48 18.99
C SER A 211 8.81 33.66 18.83
N ARG A 212 7.57 33.42 18.40
CA ARG A 212 6.51 34.43 18.34
C ARG A 212 6.19 35.00 19.72
N ASP A 213 5.92 34.13 20.70
CA ASP A 213 5.60 34.54 22.09
C ASP A 213 6.73 35.35 22.74
N LYS A 214 7.99 35.13 22.32
CA LYS A 214 9.17 35.83 22.83
C LYS A 214 9.65 36.98 21.96
N GLY A 215 9.10 37.16 20.76
CA GLY A 215 9.57 38.14 19.78
C GLY A 215 11.02 37.91 19.30
N ASN A 216 11.48 36.65 19.25
CA ASN A 216 12.84 36.32 18.85
C ASN A 216 12.92 34.99 18.08
N PHE A 217 13.08 35.08 16.77
CA PHE A 217 13.31 33.95 15.87
C PHE A 217 14.80 33.62 15.78
N LYS A 218 15.40 33.14 16.88
CA LYS A 218 16.76 32.61 16.88
C LYS A 218 16.77 31.12 17.20
N LEU A 219 16.99 30.29 16.18
CA LEU A 219 16.96 28.83 16.34
C LEU A 219 18.11 28.33 17.24
N LEU A 220 19.28 28.96 17.19
CA LEU A 220 20.40 28.62 18.07
C LEU A 220 20.02 28.79 19.54
N ASN A 221 19.35 29.89 19.91
CA ASN A 221 18.88 30.11 21.27
C ASN A 221 17.89 29.02 21.71
N TYR A 222 17.05 28.55 20.80
CA TYR A 222 16.12 27.46 21.09
C TYR A 222 16.86 26.13 21.31
N ILE A 223 17.84 25.83 20.44
CA ILE A 223 18.72 24.66 20.59
C ILE A 223 19.49 24.72 21.91
N SER A 224 20.06 25.86 22.28
CA SER A 224 20.88 25.98 23.49
C SER A 224 20.12 25.58 24.76
N ARG A 225 18.80 25.84 24.83
CA ARG A 225 17.94 25.45 25.96
C ARG A 225 17.75 23.93 26.10
N GLU A 226 18.13 23.18 25.07
CA GLU A 226 18.14 21.71 25.09
C GLU A 226 19.41 21.15 25.74
N PHE A 227 20.44 21.98 25.98
CA PHE A 227 21.73 21.58 26.55
C PHE A 227 21.82 21.90 28.05
N PRO A 228 22.47 21.03 28.85
CA PRO A 228 22.77 21.32 30.25
C PRO A 228 23.91 22.34 30.40
N SER A 229 23.91 23.08 31.50
CA SER A 229 25.04 23.90 31.93
C SER A 229 26.19 23.02 32.47
N CYS A 230 27.05 22.48 31.59
CA CYS A 230 28.19 21.63 31.95
C CYS A 230 29.42 22.42 32.47
N GLY A 231 29.22 23.32 33.43
CA GLY A 231 30.28 24.20 33.96
C GLY A 231 30.57 25.43 33.07
N MET A 232 29.77 25.63 32.03
CA MET A 232 29.71 26.82 31.16
C MET A 232 28.23 27.17 30.92
N SER A 233 27.95 28.29 30.23
CA SER A 233 26.56 28.61 29.87
C SER A 233 26.00 27.57 28.88
N GLU A 234 24.68 27.36 28.88
CA GLU A 234 24.00 26.43 27.96
C GLU A 234 24.33 26.75 26.49
N GLN A 235 24.44 28.04 26.18
CA GLN A 235 24.78 28.52 24.84
C GLN A 235 26.22 28.16 24.46
N ASP A 236 27.19 28.33 25.35
CA ASP A 236 28.59 27.97 25.07
C ASP A 236 28.75 26.47 24.82
N VAL A 237 28.00 25.63 25.56
CA VAL A 237 28.02 24.17 25.36
C VAL A 237 27.45 23.81 24.00
N ALA A 238 26.29 24.38 23.64
CA ALA A 238 25.66 24.16 22.34
C ALA A 238 26.58 24.61 21.20
N GLU A 239 27.15 25.82 21.29
CA GLU A 239 28.10 26.32 20.28
C GLU A 239 29.35 25.46 20.17
N LYS A 240 29.93 24.99 21.30
CA LYS A 240 31.11 24.10 21.27
C LYS A 240 30.78 22.79 20.57
N VAL A 241 29.62 22.19 20.86
CA VAL A 241 29.16 20.95 20.21
C VAL A 241 28.94 21.16 18.71
N LEU A 242 28.22 22.22 18.33
CA LEU A 242 27.89 22.49 16.94
C LEU A 242 29.13 22.88 16.12
N LYS A 243 30.07 23.67 16.67
CA LYS A 243 31.32 24.03 15.98
C LYS A 243 32.22 22.85 15.65
N HIS A 244 32.05 21.70 16.31
CA HIS A 244 32.84 20.49 16.08
C HIS A 244 32.03 19.38 15.38
N GLY A 245 30.86 19.70 14.80
CA GLY A 245 30.05 18.74 14.04
C GLY A 245 29.42 17.62 14.88
N LYS A 246 29.31 17.80 16.20
CA LYS A 246 28.83 16.75 17.13
C LYS A 246 27.32 16.74 17.32
N GLY A 247 26.57 17.54 16.55
CA GLY A 247 25.11 17.58 16.56
C GLY A 247 24.47 16.69 15.49
N LEU A 248 23.45 15.94 15.89
CA LEU A 248 22.43 15.36 15.01
C LEU A 248 21.15 16.17 15.19
N ILE A 249 20.97 17.18 14.34
CA ILE A 249 19.85 18.12 14.40
C ILE A 249 18.68 17.58 13.57
N LEU A 250 17.55 17.32 14.22
CA LEU A 250 16.36 16.72 13.66
C LEU A 250 15.21 17.72 13.76
N LEU A 251 14.86 18.34 12.62
CA LEU A 251 13.84 19.37 12.51
C LEU A 251 12.56 18.76 11.92
N ASP A 252 11.56 18.55 12.76
CA ASP A 252 10.32 17.88 12.38
C ASP A 252 9.21 18.87 12.00
N GLY A 253 8.60 18.65 10.83
CA GLY A 253 7.36 19.25 10.40
C GLY A 253 7.49 20.70 9.93
N LEU A 254 8.34 20.97 8.93
CA LEU A 254 8.46 22.31 8.34
C LEU A 254 7.12 22.78 7.77
N ASP A 255 6.35 21.86 7.19
CA ASP A 255 5.00 22.17 6.71
C ASP A 255 4.06 22.60 7.84
N GLU A 256 4.29 22.19 9.09
CA GLU A 256 3.41 22.49 10.23
C GLU A 256 3.62 23.89 10.84
N VAL A 257 4.59 24.64 10.32
CA VAL A 257 4.83 26.04 10.70
C VAL A 257 3.71 26.92 10.13
N PRO A 258 3.14 27.87 10.90
CA PRO A 258 2.18 28.83 10.37
C PRO A 258 2.77 29.67 9.23
N ASP A 259 1.99 29.97 8.19
CA ASP A 259 2.46 30.69 7.00
C ASP A 259 3.15 32.02 7.33
N GLU A 260 2.65 32.73 8.35
CA GLU A 260 3.22 34.01 8.83
C GLU A 260 4.64 33.90 9.43
N ASP A 261 5.01 32.73 9.95
CA ASP A 261 6.33 32.48 10.56
C ASP A 261 7.26 31.69 9.62
N GLU A 262 6.73 31.14 8.51
CA GLU A 262 7.40 30.16 7.65
C GLU A 262 8.74 30.68 7.11
N TYR A 263 8.75 31.95 6.66
CA TYR A 263 9.94 32.62 6.13
C TYR A 263 11.05 32.75 7.19
N GLU A 264 10.72 33.30 8.36
CA GLU A 264 11.69 33.50 9.46
C GLU A 264 12.27 32.17 9.93
N VAL A 265 11.44 31.13 10.06
CA VAL A 265 11.91 29.78 10.40
C VAL A 265 12.84 29.24 9.32
N ALA A 266 12.50 29.37 8.04
CA ALA A 266 13.35 28.92 6.94
C ALA A 266 14.71 29.66 6.90
N GLU A 267 14.72 30.97 7.14
CA GLU A 267 15.98 31.74 7.25
C GLU A 267 16.86 31.24 8.39
N GLN A 268 16.28 30.98 9.56
CA GLN A 268 17.04 30.45 10.70
C GLN A 268 17.64 29.07 10.45
N ILE A 269 16.91 28.22 9.72
CA ILE A 269 17.42 26.91 9.29
C ILE A 269 18.61 27.09 8.35
N ARG A 270 18.51 28.00 7.36
CA ARG A 270 19.62 28.30 6.44
C ARG A 270 20.85 28.78 7.19
N GLN A 271 20.69 29.76 8.09
CA GLN A 271 21.78 30.31 8.89
C GLN A 271 22.51 29.21 9.68
N ILE A 272 21.77 28.34 10.37
CA ILE A 272 22.39 27.23 11.11
C ILE A 272 23.06 26.22 10.18
N SER A 273 22.45 25.91 9.04
CA SER A 273 23.03 24.95 8.09
C SER A 273 24.34 25.44 7.47
N GLU A 274 24.48 26.75 7.30
CA GLU A 274 25.68 27.38 6.75
C GLU A 274 26.76 27.60 7.82
N GLU A 275 26.38 28.11 9.00
CA GLU A 275 27.31 28.39 10.11
C GLU A 275 27.86 27.12 10.75
N TYR A 276 27.05 26.06 10.82
CA TYR A 276 27.36 24.81 11.50
C TYR A 276 27.31 23.59 10.55
N PHE A 277 27.89 23.75 9.35
CA PHE A 277 27.82 22.81 8.23
C PHE A 277 28.39 21.39 8.50
N GLU A 278 29.25 21.21 9.50
CA GLU A 278 29.81 19.90 9.86
C GLU A 278 28.82 19.01 10.62
N ASN A 279 27.71 19.58 11.12
CA ASN A 279 26.68 18.82 11.80
C ASN A 279 25.79 18.09 10.81
N GLN A 280 25.16 17.03 11.30
CA GLN A 280 24.11 16.41 10.53
C GLN A 280 22.77 17.09 10.81
N LEU A 281 22.08 17.46 9.75
CA LEU A 281 20.84 18.22 9.78
C LEU A 281 19.80 17.52 8.89
N ILE A 282 18.69 17.10 9.50
CA ILE A 282 17.60 16.40 8.81
C ILE A 282 16.31 17.17 9.05
N ILE A 283 15.65 17.56 7.96
CA ILE A 283 14.38 18.29 7.98
C ILE A 283 13.29 17.39 7.41
N THR A 284 12.11 17.33 8.04
CA THR A 284 10.93 16.70 7.43
C THR A 284 9.95 17.74 6.91
N CYS A 285 9.38 17.47 5.74
CA CYS A 285 8.32 18.27 5.15
C CYS A 285 7.37 17.41 4.31
N ARG A 286 6.15 17.87 4.05
CA ARG A 286 5.28 17.26 3.04
C ARG A 286 5.76 17.70 1.65
N ILE A 287 5.76 16.80 0.66
CA ILE A 287 6.23 17.09 -0.72
C ILE A 287 5.52 18.34 -1.27
N ALA A 288 4.19 18.36 -1.15
CA ALA A 288 3.32 19.41 -1.65
C ALA A 288 3.49 20.78 -0.95
N ALA A 289 4.06 20.80 0.25
CA ALA A 289 4.24 22.00 1.06
C ALA A 289 5.71 22.49 1.05
N SER A 290 6.58 21.84 0.25
CA SER A 290 7.98 22.21 0.18
C SER A 290 8.20 23.43 -0.71
N LYS A 291 7.99 24.63 -0.16
CA LYS A 291 8.23 25.90 -0.86
C LYS A 291 9.73 26.26 -0.94
N TYR A 292 10.50 25.85 0.06
CA TYR A 292 11.91 26.21 0.20
C TYR A 292 12.85 25.10 -0.25
N ARG A 293 13.88 25.49 -0.99
CA ARG A 293 15.05 24.66 -1.25
C ARG A 293 16.22 25.21 -0.45
N PHE A 294 16.79 24.37 0.40
CA PHE A 294 17.95 24.71 1.19
C PHE A 294 19.22 24.34 0.40
N PHE A 295 20.13 25.28 0.23
CA PHE A 295 21.39 25.01 -0.47
C PHE A 295 22.20 23.97 0.32
N GLY A 296 22.79 22.99 -0.39
CA GLY A 296 23.56 21.91 0.22
C GLY A 296 22.75 20.69 0.69
N PHE A 297 21.42 20.79 0.73
CA PHE A 297 20.56 19.68 1.14
C PHE A 297 20.30 18.70 0.00
N THR A 298 20.33 17.41 0.34
CA THR A 298 19.82 16.35 -0.53
C THR A 298 18.35 16.11 -0.21
N GLU A 299 17.49 16.26 -1.21
CA GLU A 299 16.06 15.98 -1.10
C GLU A 299 15.80 14.50 -1.39
N VAL A 300 15.07 13.83 -0.50
CA VAL A 300 14.67 12.43 -0.65
C VAL A 300 13.20 12.23 -0.29
N GLU A 301 12.54 11.23 -0.85
CA GLU A 301 11.12 10.95 -0.62
C GLU A 301 10.92 9.63 0.14
N VAL A 302 10.09 9.64 1.19
CA VAL A 302 9.67 8.39 1.87
C VAL A 302 8.74 7.59 0.97
N ALA A 303 9.16 6.38 0.62
CA ALA A 303 8.42 5.45 -0.22
C ALA A 303 7.24 4.79 0.52
N ASP A 304 6.22 4.39 -0.24
CA ASP A 304 5.12 3.56 0.27
C ASP A 304 5.66 2.19 0.73
N PHE A 305 5.03 1.58 1.74
CA PHE A 305 5.44 0.27 2.26
C PHE A 305 5.34 -0.82 1.20
N ASN A 306 6.37 -1.68 1.16
CA ASN A 306 6.31 -2.94 0.45
C ASN A 306 5.61 -4.03 1.29
N SER A 307 5.40 -5.21 0.72
CA SER A 307 4.71 -6.32 1.39
C SER A 307 5.40 -6.76 2.70
N GLU A 308 6.73 -6.72 2.76
CA GLU A 308 7.50 -7.08 3.96
C GLU A 308 7.32 -6.06 5.09
N GLN A 309 7.33 -4.77 4.75
CA GLN A 309 7.07 -3.67 5.69
C GLN A 309 5.63 -3.73 6.21
N ILE A 310 4.65 -4.03 5.35
CA ILE A 310 3.24 -4.23 5.74
C ILE A 310 3.12 -5.38 6.74
N GLN A 311 3.77 -6.51 6.46
CA GLN A 311 3.78 -7.65 7.38
C GLN A 311 4.43 -7.29 8.72
N SER A 312 5.62 -6.68 8.70
CA SER A 312 6.33 -6.27 9.92
C SER A 312 5.51 -5.29 10.76
N PHE A 313 4.85 -4.33 10.10
CA PHE A 313 3.98 -3.37 10.77
C PHE A 313 2.78 -4.07 11.41
N ALA A 314 2.08 -4.94 10.67
CA ALA A 314 0.92 -5.65 11.18
C ALA A 314 1.27 -6.51 12.40
N GLU A 315 2.37 -7.26 12.34
CA GLU A 315 2.86 -8.07 13.46
C GLU A 315 3.12 -7.22 14.71
N LYS A 316 3.89 -6.13 14.57
CA LYS A 316 4.19 -5.23 15.68
C LYS A 316 2.94 -4.55 16.23
N TRP A 317 2.03 -4.15 15.35
CA TRP A 317 0.77 -3.50 15.72
C TRP A 317 -0.13 -4.41 16.54
N PHE A 318 -0.40 -5.63 16.07
CA PHE A 318 -1.29 -6.55 16.78
C PHE A 318 -0.68 -7.02 18.11
N VAL A 319 0.64 -7.22 18.18
CA VAL A 319 1.32 -7.51 19.45
C VAL A 319 1.19 -6.34 20.42
N ALA A 320 1.44 -5.10 19.99
CA ALA A 320 1.33 -3.92 20.85
C ALA A 320 -0.09 -3.75 21.41
N VAL A 321 -1.10 -3.94 20.56
CA VAL A 321 -2.51 -3.78 20.96
C VAL A 321 -3.01 -4.96 21.80
N ALA A 322 -2.46 -6.17 21.62
CA ALA A 322 -2.70 -7.33 22.47
C ALA A 322 -1.98 -7.24 23.84
N LYS A 323 -1.66 -6.04 24.33
CA LYS A 323 -0.92 -5.80 25.58
C LYS A 323 0.45 -6.51 25.61
N ASN A 324 1.12 -6.59 24.47
CA ASN A 324 2.38 -7.31 24.26
C ASN A 324 2.30 -8.83 24.43
N ASP A 325 1.11 -9.43 24.32
CA ASP A 325 0.97 -10.87 24.13
C ASP A 325 1.43 -11.25 22.71
N GLN A 326 2.61 -11.86 22.62
CA GLN A 326 3.21 -12.24 21.35
C GLN A 326 2.42 -13.32 20.62
N GLU A 327 1.82 -14.27 21.33
CA GLU A 327 1.17 -15.42 20.69
C GLU A 327 -0.14 -14.97 20.04
N THR A 328 -1.00 -14.30 20.81
CA THR A 328 -2.26 -13.75 20.30
C THR A 328 -2.03 -12.69 19.22
N GLY A 329 -1.08 -11.78 19.43
CA GLY A 329 -0.76 -10.72 18.48
C GLY A 329 -0.26 -11.27 17.14
N LYS A 330 0.69 -12.20 17.16
CA LYS A 330 1.21 -12.83 15.93
C LYS A 330 0.17 -13.68 15.21
N ALA A 331 -0.68 -14.40 15.95
CA ALA A 331 -1.77 -15.17 15.36
C ALA A 331 -2.76 -14.27 14.61
N LEU A 332 -3.17 -13.15 15.21
CA LEU A 332 -4.05 -12.17 14.55
C LEU A 332 -3.38 -11.49 13.37
N ALA A 333 -2.08 -11.15 13.47
CA ALA A 333 -1.32 -10.60 12.36
C ALA A 333 -1.24 -11.59 11.18
N GLY A 334 -1.00 -12.87 11.45
CA GLY A 334 -1.01 -13.92 10.43
C GLY A 334 -2.37 -14.02 9.72
N GLN A 335 -3.47 -14.00 10.47
CA GLN A 335 -4.83 -13.97 9.90
C GLN A 335 -5.10 -12.72 9.07
N PHE A 336 -4.66 -11.56 9.56
CA PHE A 336 -4.77 -10.29 8.84
C PHE A 336 -4.05 -10.35 7.49
N ILE A 337 -2.78 -10.76 7.47
CA ILE A 337 -1.97 -10.85 6.24
C ILE A 337 -2.56 -11.90 5.28
N GLN A 338 -2.98 -13.06 5.81
CA GLN A 338 -3.61 -14.09 4.99
C GLN A 338 -4.90 -13.57 4.32
N LYS A 339 -5.77 -12.85 5.05
CA LYS A 339 -6.99 -12.27 4.49
C LYS A 339 -6.69 -11.11 3.54
N LEU A 340 -5.73 -10.25 3.86
CA LEU A 340 -5.32 -9.10 3.03
C LEU A 340 -4.78 -9.56 1.67
N ASN A 341 -4.10 -10.71 1.62
CA ASN A 341 -3.52 -11.24 0.40
C ASN A 341 -4.53 -11.94 -0.54
N ARG A 342 -5.77 -12.17 -0.10
CA ARG A 342 -6.82 -12.74 -0.96
C ARG A 342 -7.21 -11.75 -2.06
N SER A 343 -7.53 -12.27 -3.25
CA SER A 343 -7.96 -11.48 -4.41
C SER A 343 -9.18 -10.59 -4.10
N GLU A 344 -10.13 -11.09 -3.29
CA GLU A 344 -11.31 -10.35 -2.83
C GLU A 344 -11.01 -9.06 -2.04
N ASN A 345 -9.81 -8.97 -1.44
CA ASN A 345 -9.38 -7.85 -0.60
C ASN A 345 -8.30 -6.99 -1.28
N ASN A 346 -8.09 -7.13 -2.59
CA ASN A 346 -7.04 -6.41 -3.33
C ASN A 346 -7.11 -4.89 -3.12
N GLN A 347 -8.32 -4.31 -3.15
CA GLN A 347 -8.52 -2.86 -2.94
C GLN A 347 -8.19 -2.41 -1.51
N ILE A 348 -8.35 -3.29 -0.51
CA ILE A 348 -7.92 -3.00 0.86
C ILE A 348 -6.39 -3.02 0.94
N ARG A 349 -5.76 -3.97 0.25
CA ARG A 349 -4.29 -4.07 0.15
C ARG A 349 -3.66 -2.86 -0.51
N GLU A 350 -4.25 -2.34 -1.59
CA GLU A 350 -3.79 -1.11 -2.25
C GLU A 350 -3.83 0.12 -1.32
N LEU A 351 -4.80 0.17 -0.41
CA LEU A 351 -4.92 1.23 0.59
C LEU A 351 -3.86 1.08 1.71
N ALA A 352 -3.52 -0.16 2.05
CA ALA A 352 -2.69 -0.53 3.19
C ALA A 352 -1.17 -0.29 3.01
N VAL A 353 -0.74 0.36 1.92
CA VAL A 353 0.67 0.68 1.64
C VAL A 353 1.16 1.93 2.39
N THR A 354 0.26 2.79 2.87
CA THR A 354 0.63 3.97 3.67
C THR A 354 0.42 3.65 5.17
N PRO A 355 1.39 3.93 6.06
CA PRO A 355 1.30 3.55 7.48
C PRO A 355 0.01 3.97 8.20
N ILE A 356 -0.50 5.18 7.92
CA ILE A 356 -1.74 5.67 8.54
C ILE A 356 -2.98 4.87 8.11
N LEU A 357 -3.02 4.44 6.85
CA LEU A 357 -4.11 3.66 6.30
C LEU A 357 -3.98 2.18 6.71
N LEU A 358 -2.74 1.67 6.77
CA LEU A 358 -2.46 0.34 7.32
C LEU A 358 -2.93 0.26 8.78
N HIS A 359 -2.60 1.24 9.60
CA HIS A 359 -3.11 1.34 10.98
C HIS A 359 -4.64 1.26 11.05
N LEU A 360 -5.36 2.00 10.19
CA LEU A 360 -6.82 1.94 10.13
C LEU A 360 -7.31 0.53 9.76
N THR A 361 -6.70 -0.09 8.74
CA THR A 361 -7.09 -1.46 8.34
C THR A 361 -6.86 -2.47 9.46
N CYS A 362 -5.76 -2.36 10.22
CA CYS A 362 -5.51 -3.18 11.39
C CYS A 362 -6.54 -2.93 12.51
N LEU A 363 -6.86 -1.66 12.77
CA LEU A 363 -7.86 -1.26 13.78
C LEU A 363 -9.24 -1.84 13.49
N VAL A 364 -9.70 -1.72 12.25
CA VAL A 364 -11.00 -2.26 11.83
C VAL A 364 -11.01 -3.79 11.92
N PHE A 365 -9.90 -4.44 11.54
CA PHE A 365 -9.78 -5.89 11.58
C PHE A 365 -9.74 -6.45 13.01
N GLN A 366 -9.08 -5.75 13.93
CA GLN A 366 -8.84 -6.19 15.32
C GLN A 366 -10.10 -6.69 16.04
N THR A 367 -11.24 -6.05 15.80
CA THR A 367 -12.48 -6.33 16.55
C THR A 367 -13.12 -7.67 16.17
N LYS A 368 -13.01 -8.07 14.90
CA LYS A 368 -13.76 -9.24 14.36
C LYS A 368 -12.88 -10.27 13.67
N ALA A 369 -11.57 -10.03 13.54
CA ALA A 369 -10.66 -10.79 12.68
C ALA A 369 -11.17 -10.93 11.23
N GLU A 370 -11.95 -9.95 10.77
CA GLU A 370 -12.52 -9.88 9.43
C GLU A 370 -12.53 -8.45 8.91
N PHE A 371 -12.39 -8.28 7.60
CA PHE A 371 -12.67 -7.01 6.95
C PHE A 371 -14.19 -6.78 6.84
N PRO A 372 -14.66 -5.52 6.89
CA PRO A 372 -16.07 -5.23 6.76
C PRO A 372 -16.55 -5.60 5.36
N SER A 373 -17.66 -6.34 5.26
CA SER A 373 -18.31 -6.66 3.98
C SER A 373 -18.64 -5.39 3.19
N ASN A 374 -19.12 -4.36 3.89
CA ASN A 374 -19.32 -3.03 3.33
C ASN A 374 -18.03 -2.19 3.41
N ARG A 375 -17.21 -2.31 2.37
CA ARG A 375 -15.93 -1.59 2.20
C ARG A 375 -16.11 -0.07 2.12
N ALA A 376 -17.26 0.44 1.67
CA ALA A 376 -17.51 1.89 1.61
C ALA A 376 -17.42 2.54 3.00
N LYS A 377 -17.80 1.83 4.07
CA LYS A 377 -17.65 2.32 5.45
C LYS A 377 -16.19 2.44 5.88
N LEU A 378 -15.34 1.50 5.47
CA LEU A 378 -13.89 1.56 5.74
C LEU A 378 -13.29 2.80 5.07
N TYR A 379 -13.63 3.05 3.81
CA TYR A 379 -13.15 4.21 3.07
C TYR A 379 -13.68 5.52 3.64
N GLU A 380 -14.94 5.55 4.09
CA GLU A 380 -15.49 6.70 4.79
C GLU A 380 -14.74 7.01 6.09
N GLN A 381 -14.40 5.98 6.89
CA GLN A 381 -13.60 6.14 8.10
C GLN A 381 -12.19 6.66 7.80
N GLY A 382 -11.53 6.09 6.79
CA GLY A 382 -10.21 6.56 6.34
C GLY A 382 -10.25 8.01 5.86
N LEU A 383 -11.29 8.36 5.10
CA LEU A 383 -11.49 9.73 4.65
C LEU A 383 -11.74 10.69 5.81
N ASN A 384 -12.53 10.30 6.82
CA ASN A 384 -12.75 11.13 8.00
C ASN A 384 -11.45 11.31 8.81
N ILE A 385 -10.56 10.32 8.84
CA ILE A 385 -9.23 10.46 9.47
C ILE A 385 -8.38 11.48 8.69
N LEU A 386 -8.29 11.32 7.37
CA LEU A 386 -7.50 12.20 6.49
C LEU A 386 -8.03 13.63 6.44
N LEU A 387 -9.36 13.82 6.43
CA LEU A 387 -10.00 15.15 6.31
C LEU A 387 -10.23 15.87 7.64
N ARG A 388 -10.35 15.16 8.77
CA ARG A 388 -10.76 15.75 10.07
C ARG A 388 -9.73 15.55 11.18
N LYS A 389 -9.39 14.30 11.51
CA LYS A 389 -8.61 13.99 12.72
C LYS A 389 -7.12 14.36 12.59
N TRP A 390 -6.54 14.31 11.40
CA TRP A 390 -5.08 14.41 11.25
C TRP A 390 -4.52 15.81 11.55
N ASP A 391 -5.14 16.88 11.03
CA ASP A 391 -4.67 18.25 11.29
C ASP A 391 -5.21 18.82 12.62
N GLU A 392 -6.42 18.41 13.06
CA GLU A 392 -7.01 18.79 14.36
C GLU A 392 -6.16 18.27 15.54
N THR A 393 -5.72 17.01 15.50
CA THR A 393 -4.87 16.43 16.57
C THR A 393 -3.48 17.06 16.64
N ARG A 394 -3.00 17.64 15.54
CA ARG A 394 -1.71 18.35 15.48
C ARG A 394 -1.86 19.85 15.72
N GLY A 395 -3.08 20.39 15.81
CA GLY A 395 -3.38 21.80 16.04
C GLY A 395 -2.83 22.74 14.97
N ILE A 396 -2.70 22.28 13.73
CA ILE A 396 -2.09 23.00 12.60
C ILE A 396 -3.09 24.04 12.07
N GLN A 397 -2.63 25.27 11.81
CA GLN A 397 -3.43 26.33 11.18
C GLN A 397 -2.79 26.66 9.83
N ARG A 398 -3.50 26.45 8.71
CA ARG A 398 -3.06 26.73 7.33
C ARG A 398 -4.22 27.29 6.49
N ASP A 399 -3.88 28.11 5.47
CA ASP A 399 -4.67 28.67 4.35
C ASP A 399 -6.17 28.98 4.55
N GLU A 400 -6.58 30.23 4.29
CA GLU A 400 -7.95 30.72 4.55
C GLU A 400 -9.03 30.15 3.61
N VAL A 401 -8.76 30.03 2.30
CA VAL A 401 -9.80 29.71 1.29
C VAL A 401 -10.30 28.28 1.40
N TYR A 402 -9.41 27.28 1.41
CA TYR A 402 -9.79 25.87 1.55
C TYR A 402 -10.27 25.54 2.98
N ARG A 403 -9.84 26.31 3.99
CA ARG A 403 -10.36 26.24 5.37
C ARG A 403 -11.82 26.66 5.48
N ASN A 404 -12.27 27.59 4.63
CA ASN A 404 -13.66 28.04 4.60
C ASN A 404 -14.62 26.99 4.01
N LEU A 405 -14.11 25.96 3.32
CA LEU A 405 -14.93 24.83 2.89
C LEU A 405 -15.25 23.90 4.07
N THR A 406 -16.54 23.74 4.35
CA THR A 406 -17.02 22.75 5.30
C THR A 406 -16.67 21.33 4.84
N LEU A 407 -16.52 20.38 5.77
CA LEU A 407 -16.23 18.98 5.44
C LEU A 407 -17.16 18.38 4.36
N PRO A 408 -18.49 18.61 4.38
CA PRO A 408 -19.37 18.18 3.29
C PRO A 408 -19.02 18.79 1.92
N ARG A 409 -18.60 20.06 1.85
CA ARG A 409 -18.18 20.72 0.61
C ARG A 409 -16.85 20.16 0.10
N LYS A 410 -15.86 19.97 0.98
CA LYS A 410 -14.59 19.31 0.62
C LYS A 410 -14.83 17.93 0.02
N LYS A 411 -15.72 17.15 0.66
CA LYS A 411 -16.18 15.88 0.11
C LYS A 411 -16.78 16.12 -1.27
N GLN A 412 -17.80 16.96 -1.41
CA GLN A 412 -18.49 17.19 -2.68
C GLN A 412 -17.54 17.59 -3.82
N LEU A 413 -16.60 18.50 -3.58
CA LEU A 413 -15.53 18.86 -4.53
C LEU A 413 -14.80 17.61 -5.03
N LEU A 414 -14.22 16.83 -4.11
CA LEU A 414 -13.47 15.61 -4.47
C LEU A 414 -14.34 14.58 -5.22
N SER A 415 -15.64 14.53 -4.92
CA SER A 415 -16.63 13.73 -5.66
C SER A 415 -16.82 14.20 -7.10
N GLU A 416 -16.86 15.52 -7.33
CA GLU A 416 -16.94 16.09 -8.67
C GLU A 416 -15.71 15.73 -9.49
N LEU A 417 -14.53 16.01 -8.93
CA LEU A 417 -13.25 15.75 -9.58
C LEU A 417 -13.11 14.27 -9.94
N ALA A 418 -13.44 13.38 -8.99
CA ALA A 418 -13.35 11.94 -9.20
C ALA A 418 -14.30 11.45 -10.28
N ALA A 419 -15.57 11.86 -10.24
CA ALA A 419 -16.56 11.39 -11.21
C ALA A 419 -16.20 11.82 -12.64
N VAL A 420 -15.84 13.09 -12.84
CA VAL A 420 -15.45 13.59 -14.16
C VAL A 420 -14.22 12.87 -14.71
N THR A 421 -13.15 12.76 -13.90
CA THR A 421 -11.91 12.10 -14.33
C THR A 421 -12.10 10.60 -14.56
N PHE A 422 -12.84 9.92 -13.69
CA PHE A 422 -13.10 8.48 -13.82
C PHE A 422 -13.95 8.15 -15.05
N GLU A 423 -15.03 8.90 -15.30
CA GLU A 423 -15.90 8.69 -16.46
C GLU A 423 -15.12 8.83 -17.78
N GLN A 424 -14.22 9.80 -17.85
CA GLN A 424 -13.33 10.05 -18.99
C GLN A 424 -12.20 9.02 -19.12
N GLY A 425 -11.96 8.18 -18.11
CA GLY A 425 -10.87 7.21 -18.09
C GLY A 425 -9.51 7.80 -17.72
N ASP A 426 -9.49 8.99 -17.10
CA ASP A 426 -8.28 9.69 -16.70
C ASP A 426 -7.90 9.33 -15.26
N TYR A 427 -6.89 8.48 -15.14
CA TYR A 427 -6.27 8.12 -13.85
C TYR A 427 -5.10 9.05 -13.48
N PHE A 428 -4.49 9.65 -14.50
CA PHE A 428 -3.54 10.74 -14.39
C PHE A 428 -4.04 11.91 -15.22
N PHE A 429 -3.88 13.12 -14.72
CA PHE A 429 -4.43 14.33 -15.34
C PHE A 429 -3.46 15.50 -15.17
N GLU A 430 -3.42 16.38 -16.16
CA GLU A 430 -2.61 17.59 -16.12
C GLU A 430 -3.13 18.58 -15.06
N GLN A 431 -2.21 19.37 -14.49
CA GLN A 431 -2.52 20.37 -13.46
C GLN A 431 -3.60 21.36 -13.92
N ASP A 432 -3.51 21.88 -15.14
CA ASP A 432 -4.46 22.86 -15.69
C ASP A 432 -5.88 22.28 -15.75
N LYS A 433 -6.00 21.00 -16.10
CA LYS A 433 -7.30 20.30 -16.16
C LYS A 433 -7.95 20.19 -14.79
N ILE A 434 -7.19 19.79 -13.77
CA ILE A 434 -7.74 19.64 -12.42
C ILE A 434 -8.03 21.00 -11.77
N GLN A 435 -7.21 22.01 -12.03
CA GLN A 435 -7.46 23.40 -11.63
C GLN A 435 -8.76 23.93 -12.23
N GLN A 436 -8.99 23.70 -13.53
CA GLN A 436 -10.24 24.09 -14.17
C GLN A 436 -11.46 23.44 -13.50
N LEU A 437 -11.40 22.13 -13.21
CA LEU A 437 -12.49 21.44 -12.53
C LEU A 437 -12.74 21.97 -11.11
N ILE A 438 -11.68 22.35 -10.39
CA ILE A 438 -11.80 23.00 -9.08
C ILE A 438 -12.45 24.37 -9.22
N ALA A 439 -11.99 25.19 -10.18
CA ALA A 439 -12.55 26.52 -10.46
C ALA A 439 -14.05 26.43 -10.80
N ASP A 440 -14.42 25.50 -11.68
CA ASP A 440 -15.81 25.24 -12.07
C ASP A 440 -16.67 24.87 -10.85
N TYR A 441 -16.18 24.00 -9.96
CA TYR A 441 -16.90 23.66 -8.73
C TYR A 441 -17.05 24.87 -7.80
N LEU A 442 -15.99 25.64 -7.57
CA LEU A 442 -16.02 26.81 -6.69
C LEU A 442 -17.03 27.85 -7.19
N ALA A 443 -17.16 28.02 -8.51
CA ALA A 443 -18.12 28.92 -9.14
C ALA A 443 -19.59 28.53 -8.84
N THR A 444 -19.88 27.27 -8.52
CA THR A 444 -21.24 26.82 -8.17
C THR A 444 -21.66 27.15 -6.74
N LEU A 445 -20.74 27.61 -5.87
CA LEU A 445 -21.04 27.81 -4.46
C LEU A 445 -21.85 29.11 -4.24
N PRO A 446 -22.93 29.10 -3.42
CA PRO A 446 -23.83 30.24 -3.23
C PRO A 446 -23.20 31.52 -2.68
N ASN A 447 -21.98 31.44 -2.13
CA ASN A 447 -21.25 32.57 -1.56
C ASN A 447 -20.06 33.02 -2.43
N ALA A 448 -19.88 32.46 -3.63
CA ALA A 448 -18.80 32.83 -4.56
C ALA A 448 -18.95 34.26 -5.12
N SER A 449 -20.04 34.95 -4.78
CA SER A 449 -20.30 36.32 -5.22
C SER A 449 -21.16 37.05 -4.19
N LYS A 450 -20.55 37.92 -3.36
CA LYS A 450 -21.02 39.31 -3.13
C LYS A 450 -20.26 40.17 -2.09
N GLU A 451 -19.34 39.65 -1.29
CA GLU A 451 -18.60 40.51 -0.32
C GLU A 451 -17.07 40.56 -0.49
N VAL A 452 -16.48 39.79 -1.41
CA VAL A 452 -15.02 39.85 -1.68
C VAL A 452 -14.68 40.26 -3.12
N LEU A 453 -15.61 40.10 -4.08
CA LEU A 453 -15.36 40.42 -5.49
C LEU A 453 -15.92 41.79 -5.87
N ALA A 454 -15.23 42.85 -5.42
CA ALA A 454 -15.39 44.19 -5.96
C ALA A 454 -14.24 44.50 -6.94
N GLU A 455 -14.01 43.65 -7.95
CA GLU A 455 -13.47 44.04 -9.27
C GLU A 455 -13.53 42.84 -10.24
N PRO A 456 -13.93 43.03 -11.51
CA PRO A 456 -14.06 41.94 -12.47
C PRO A 456 -12.73 41.66 -13.17
N LEU A 457 -11.91 40.76 -12.61
CA LEU A 457 -10.77 40.17 -13.32
C LEU A 457 -10.81 38.64 -13.20
N TYR A 458 -10.85 37.95 -14.35
CA TYR A 458 -10.77 36.49 -14.51
C TYR A 458 -9.52 35.83 -13.88
N LEU A 459 -8.60 36.61 -13.31
CA LEU A 459 -7.33 36.17 -12.71
C LEU A 459 -7.47 35.62 -11.27
N ASP A 460 -8.53 36.00 -10.54
CA ASP A 460 -8.66 35.64 -9.10
C ASP A 460 -9.07 34.17 -8.90
N GLN A 461 -9.95 33.63 -9.76
CA GLN A 461 -10.47 32.27 -9.62
C GLN A 461 -9.44 31.16 -9.94
N PHE A 462 -8.52 31.41 -10.89
CA PHE A 462 -7.44 30.47 -11.19
C PHE A 462 -6.45 30.38 -10.03
N SER A 463 -6.11 31.52 -9.41
CA SER A 463 -5.30 31.58 -8.20
C SER A 463 -5.94 30.79 -7.04
N ASP A 464 -7.25 30.94 -6.84
CA ASP A 464 -7.99 30.15 -5.84
C ASP A 464 -7.98 28.64 -6.13
N SER A 465 -8.11 28.25 -7.40
CA SER A 465 -8.12 26.83 -7.79
C SER A 465 -6.77 26.15 -7.57
N GLU A 466 -5.66 26.86 -7.83
CA GLU A 466 -4.31 26.39 -7.54
C GLU A 466 -4.08 26.27 -6.04
N ALA A 467 -4.47 27.28 -5.26
CA ALA A 467 -4.37 27.26 -3.81
C ALA A 467 -5.16 26.10 -3.19
N VAL A 468 -6.37 25.82 -3.71
CA VAL A 468 -7.18 24.67 -3.29
C VAL A 468 -6.53 23.34 -3.67
N LEU A 469 -5.99 23.20 -4.89
CA LEU A 469 -5.28 21.98 -5.31
C LEU A 469 -4.09 21.70 -4.40
N LYS A 470 -3.22 22.70 -4.18
CA LYS A 470 -2.07 22.60 -3.29
C LYS A 470 -2.50 22.33 -1.85
N SER A 471 -3.62 22.90 -1.39
CA SER A 471 -4.19 22.59 -0.08
C SER A 471 -4.64 21.13 0.04
N ILE A 472 -5.31 20.56 -0.95
CA ILE A 472 -5.72 19.14 -0.95
C ILE A 472 -4.50 18.22 -0.90
N GLU A 473 -3.50 18.53 -1.72
CA GLU A 473 -2.23 17.80 -1.81
C GLU A 473 -1.47 17.85 -0.47
N ALA A 474 -1.32 19.05 0.09
CA ALA A 474 -0.58 19.29 1.32
C ALA A 474 -1.31 18.79 2.56
N GLN A 475 -2.62 18.99 2.70
CA GLN A 475 -3.35 18.67 3.94
C GLN A 475 -3.75 17.20 4.04
N HIS A 476 -4.25 16.62 2.95
CA HIS A 476 -4.90 15.30 3.00
C HIS A 476 -4.16 14.24 2.20
N GLY A 477 -3.37 14.63 1.20
CA GLY A 477 -2.70 13.69 0.30
C GLY A 477 -3.68 12.84 -0.49
N LEU A 478 -4.88 13.35 -0.76
CA LEU A 478 -5.92 12.66 -1.55
C LEU A 478 -5.70 12.86 -3.05
N LEU A 479 -5.17 14.02 -3.43
CA LEU A 479 -4.56 14.28 -4.73
C LEU A 479 -3.05 14.40 -4.54
N VAL A 480 -2.28 13.90 -5.49
CA VAL A 480 -0.80 13.88 -5.44
C VAL A 480 -0.22 14.20 -6.81
N GLU A 481 0.85 15.00 -6.83
CA GLU A 481 1.65 15.23 -8.03
C GLU A 481 2.57 14.02 -8.28
N ARG A 482 2.35 13.32 -9.40
CA ARG A 482 3.04 12.06 -9.79
C ARG A 482 4.23 12.28 -10.69
N ALA A 483 4.25 13.41 -11.37
CA ALA A 483 5.34 13.95 -12.17
C ALA A 483 5.05 15.45 -12.30
N ARG A 484 6.02 16.23 -12.76
CA ARG A 484 5.88 17.69 -12.83
C ARG A 484 4.64 18.09 -13.64
N GLY A 485 3.67 18.73 -12.99
CA GLY A 485 2.40 19.17 -13.58
C GLY A 485 1.40 18.04 -13.87
N ILE A 486 1.64 16.80 -13.41
CA ILE A 486 0.75 15.66 -13.60
C ILE A 486 0.28 15.16 -12.24
N TYR A 487 -1.03 15.14 -12.07
CA TYR A 487 -1.71 14.76 -10.84
C TYR A 487 -2.47 13.44 -10.97
N SER A 488 -2.70 12.79 -9.84
CA SER A 488 -3.64 11.68 -9.71
C SER A 488 -4.32 11.71 -8.34
N PHE A 489 -5.36 10.90 -8.15
CA PHE A 489 -5.72 10.49 -6.78
C PHE A 489 -4.58 9.67 -6.17
N SER A 490 -4.39 9.74 -4.86
CA SER A 490 -3.34 8.98 -4.17
C SER A 490 -3.52 7.46 -4.31
N HIS A 491 -4.77 7.02 -4.37
CA HIS A 491 -5.18 5.64 -4.63
C HIS A 491 -6.40 5.65 -5.56
N LEU A 492 -6.45 4.69 -6.50
CA LEU A 492 -7.62 4.49 -7.37
C LEU A 492 -8.89 4.28 -6.55
N THR A 493 -8.79 3.52 -5.45
CA THR A 493 -9.91 3.23 -4.54
C THR A 493 -10.60 4.49 -4.01
N PHE A 494 -9.86 5.59 -3.80
CA PHE A 494 -10.47 6.86 -3.43
C PHE A 494 -11.21 7.50 -4.61
N GLN A 495 -10.63 7.49 -5.82
CA GLN A 495 -11.32 7.99 -7.02
C GLN A 495 -12.63 7.22 -7.25
N GLU A 496 -12.61 5.89 -7.13
CA GLU A 496 -13.80 5.03 -7.26
C GLU A 496 -14.83 5.33 -6.17
N TYR A 497 -14.40 5.46 -4.92
CA TYR A 497 -15.28 5.83 -3.80
C TYR A 497 -15.94 7.18 -3.99
N PHE A 498 -15.18 8.20 -4.38
CA PHE A 498 -15.68 9.55 -4.61
C PHE A 498 -16.63 9.61 -5.82
N THR A 499 -16.36 8.82 -6.87
CA THR A 499 -17.24 8.62 -8.03
C THR A 499 -18.57 8.00 -7.61
N ALA A 500 -18.53 6.87 -6.89
CA ALA A 500 -19.73 6.22 -6.36
C ALA A 500 -20.55 7.19 -5.49
N ARG A 501 -19.88 7.97 -4.64
CA ARG A 501 -20.55 8.96 -3.78
C ARG A 501 -21.18 10.10 -4.56
N LYS A 502 -20.57 10.57 -5.65
CA LYS A 502 -21.14 11.62 -6.53
C LYS A 502 -22.44 11.12 -7.17
N ILE A 503 -22.41 9.91 -7.71
CA ILE A 503 -23.59 9.28 -8.34
C ILE A 503 -24.73 9.19 -7.32
N ILE A 504 -24.41 8.72 -6.11
CA ILE A 504 -25.43 8.57 -5.06
C ILE A 504 -25.91 9.89 -4.51
N ALA A 505 -25.05 10.89 -4.36
CA ALA A 505 -25.45 12.20 -3.84
C ALA A 505 -26.49 12.89 -4.74
N SER A 506 -26.51 12.59 -6.04
CA SER A 506 -27.55 13.09 -6.95
C SER A 506 -28.91 12.44 -6.69
N LEU A 507 -28.95 11.17 -6.26
CA LEU A 507 -30.14 10.29 -6.17
C LEU A 507 -31.08 10.36 -7.39
N GLU A 508 -30.62 10.86 -8.54
CA GLU A 508 -31.44 10.99 -9.72
C GLU A 508 -31.68 9.59 -10.31
N PRO A 509 -32.94 9.19 -10.59
CA PRO A 509 -33.22 7.89 -11.20
C PRO A 509 -32.43 7.65 -12.49
N LYS A 510 -32.16 8.72 -13.24
CA LYS A 510 -31.35 8.70 -14.46
C LYS A 510 -29.90 8.31 -14.20
N ALA A 511 -29.26 8.84 -13.15
CA ALA A 511 -27.87 8.54 -12.81
C ALA A 511 -27.70 7.08 -12.36
N LEU A 512 -28.65 6.55 -11.57
CA LEU A 512 -28.65 5.13 -11.19
C LEU A 512 -28.88 4.20 -12.39
N THR A 513 -29.74 4.61 -13.33
CA THR A 513 -29.95 3.87 -14.58
C THR A 513 -28.69 3.86 -15.42
N GLN A 514 -28.03 5.02 -15.59
CA GLN A 514 -26.73 5.13 -16.27
C GLN A 514 -25.68 4.23 -15.64
N LEU A 515 -25.56 4.21 -14.31
CA LEU A 515 -24.65 3.33 -13.59
C LEU A 515 -24.97 1.85 -13.84
N GLY A 516 -26.25 1.46 -13.85
CA GLY A 516 -26.67 0.09 -14.16
C GLY A 516 -26.23 -0.39 -15.55
N PHE A 517 -26.20 0.50 -16.55
CA PHE A 517 -25.68 0.19 -17.90
C PHE A 517 -24.17 -0.10 -17.91
N GLN A 518 -23.43 0.37 -16.90
CA GLN A 518 -21.98 0.18 -16.82
C GLN A 518 -21.57 -1.19 -16.27
N ILE A 519 -22.50 -2.05 -15.84
CA ILE A 519 -22.18 -3.35 -15.21
C ILE A 519 -21.29 -4.25 -16.07
N ALA A 520 -21.38 -4.10 -17.40
CA ALA A 520 -20.62 -4.91 -18.34
C ALA A 520 -19.21 -4.36 -18.62
N GLU A 521 -18.84 -3.21 -18.04
CA GLU A 521 -17.52 -2.61 -18.11
C GLU A 521 -16.72 -2.91 -16.84
N LYS A 522 -15.58 -3.59 -16.98
CA LYS A 522 -14.75 -4.03 -15.84
C LYS A 522 -14.34 -2.89 -14.90
N ARG A 523 -14.00 -1.70 -15.43
CA ARG A 523 -13.58 -0.55 -14.63
C ARG A 523 -14.62 -0.12 -13.60
N TRP A 524 -15.91 -0.28 -13.90
CA TRP A 524 -17.01 0.16 -13.03
C TRP A 524 -17.31 -0.79 -11.89
N ARG A 525 -16.65 -1.96 -11.83
CA ARG A 525 -16.86 -2.99 -10.81
C ARG A 525 -16.86 -2.42 -9.38
N GLU A 526 -15.80 -1.72 -8.99
CA GLU A 526 -15.70 -1.20 -7.63
C GLU A 526 -16.66 -0.04 -7.38
N VAL A 527 -16.87 0.83 -8.36
CA VAL A 527 -17.86 1.92 -8.26
C VAL A 527 -19.25 1.37 -7.99
N LEU A 528 -19.66 0.28 -8.66
CA LEU A 528 -20.93 -0.41 -8.43
C LEU A 528 -21.02 -1.01 -7.03
N LEU A 529 -20.00 -1.75 -6.59
CA LEU A 529 -19.95 -2.36 -5.26
C LEU A 529 -20.01 -1.31 -4.15
N LEU A 530 -19.28 -0.21 -4.31
CA LEU A 530 -19.28 0.92 -3.38
C LEU A 530 -20.61 1.65 -3.39
N ALA A 531 -21.20 1.86 -4.56
CA ALA A 531 -22.50 2.52 -4.67
C ALA A 531 -23.60 1.72 -3.95
N LEU A 532 -23.67 0.41 -4.20
CA LEU A 532 -24.62 -0.47 -3.53
C LEU A 532 -24.44 -0.49 -2.00
N GLY A 533 -23.19 -0.40 -1.52
CA GLY A 533 -22.88 -0.30 -0.09
C GLY A 533 -23.27 1.03 0.56
N MET A 534 -23.41 2.10 -0.23
CA MET A 534 -23.81 3.44 0.23
C MET A 534 -25.32 3.69 0.13
N LEU A 535 -26.04 2.95 -0.72
CA LEU A 535 -27.48 3.14 -0.91
C LEU A 535 -28.29 2.67 0.31
N PRO A 536 -29.35 3.43 0.70
CA PRO A 536 -30.30 2.98 1.70
C PRO A 536 -31.05 1.71 1.28
N SER A 537 -31.29 1.52 -0.02
CA SER A 537 -31.82 0.28 -0.61
C SER A 537 -31.14 0.03 -1.95
N ALA A 538 -30.63 -1.19 -2.13
CA ALA A 538 -29.94 -1.65 -3.32
C ALA A 538 -30.89 -2.22 -4.39
N ASP A 539 -32.17 -2.41 -4.06
CA ASP A 539 -33.13 -3.18 -4.87
C ASP A 539 -33.24 -2.69 -6.31
N SER A 540 -33.48 -1.39 -6.51
CA SER A 540 -33.69 -0.83 -7.85
C SER A 540 -32.45 -0.94 -8.73
N LEU A 541 -31.26 -0.65 -8.17
CA LEU A 541 -30.00 -0.74 -8.93
C LEU A 541 -29.68 -2.20 -9.27
N LEU A 542 -29.83 -3.13 -8.34
CA LEU A 542 -29.62 -4.57 -8.59
C LEU A 542 -30.59 -5.13 -9.64
N GLN A 543 -31.84 -4.69 -9.63
CA GLN A 543 -32.82 -5.07 -10.67
C GLN A 543 -32.45 -4.51 -12.03
N LEU A 544 -32.03 -3.24 -12.12
CA LEU A 544 -31.55 -2.63 -13.36
C LEU A 544 -30.32 -3.36 -13.89
N MET A 545 -29.35 -3.62 -13.01
CA MET A 545 -28.17 -4.43 -13.28
C MET A 545 -28.54 -5.80 -13.86
N LYS A 546 -29.45 -6.55 -13.20
CA LYS A 546 -29.94 -7.84 -13.70
C LYS A 546 -30.58 -7.72 -15.09
N GLN A 547 -31.41 -6.69 -15.31
CA GLN A 547 -32.00 -6.45 -16.63
C GLN A 547 -30.94 -6.21 -17.71
N GLN A 548 -29.88 -5.47 -17.39
CA GLN A 548 -28.78 -5.23 -18.32
C GLN A 548 -27.98 -6.50 -18.61
N VAL A 549 -27.71 -7.32 -17.59
CA VAL A 549 -27.08 -8.63 -17.77
C VAL A 549 -27.90 -9.49 -18.72
N ASP A 550 -29.21 -9.59 -18.50
CA ASP A 550 -30.11 -10.40 -19.34
C ASP A 550 -30.18 -9.89 -20.78
N GLN A 551 -30.08 -8.57 -20.98
CA GLN A 551 -30.09 -7.96 -22.30
C GLN A 551 -28.86 -8.29 -23.14
N LEU A 552 -27.72 -8.64 -22.53
CA LEU A 552 -26.49 -8.99 -23.26
C LEU A 552 -26.67 -10.13 -24.26
N VAL A 553 -27.46 -11.14 -23.88
CA VAL A 553 -27.68 -12.38 -24.65
C VAL A 553 -29.08 -12.44 -25.25
N ALA A 554 -29.87 -11.37 -25.14
CA ALA A 554 -31.28 -11.34 -25.47
C ALA A 554 -31.60 -11.59 -26.94
N ALA A 555 -30.75 -11.06 -27.82
CA ALA A 555 -30.98 -11.05 -29.26
C ALA A 555 -30.43 -12.29 -29.97
N ASP A 556 -29.66 -13.15 -29.29
CA ASP A 556 -29.01 -14.31 -29.90
C ASP A 556 -29.77 -15.60 -29.58
N GLU A 557 -30.44 -16.16 -30.59
CA GLU A 557 -31.25 -17.37 -30.46
C GLU A 557 -30.44 -18.61 -30.03
N ASN A 558 -29.19 -18.76 -30.50
CA ASN A 558 -28.34 -19.89 -30.15
C ASN A 558 -27.94 -19.82 -28.65
N LEU A 559 -27.63 -18.62 -28.16
CA LEU A 559 -27.36 -18.41 -26.73
C LEU A 559 -28.62 -18.64 -25.87
N GLN A 560 -29.80 -18.26 -26.34
CA GLN A 560 -31.05 -18.55 -25.63
C GLN A 560 -31.36 -20.05 -25.58
N GLN A 561 -31.09 -20.81 -26.64
CA GLN A 561 -31.21 -22.27 -26.64
C GLN A 561 -30.24 -22.91 -25.65
N PHE A 562 -29.00 -22.42 -25.59
CA PHE A 562 -28.03 -22.87 -24.59
C PHE A 562 -28.50 -22.61 -23.16
N LEU A 563 -29.07 -21.44 -22.87
CA LEU A 563 -29.61 -21.11 -21.54
C LEU A 563 -30.84 -21.96 -21.19
N ALA A 564 -31.70 -22.28 -22.17
CA ALA A 564 -32.83 -23.19 -21.98
C ALA A 564 -32.34 -24.60 -21.62
N TRP A 565 -31.35 -25.12 -22.34
CA TRP A 565 -30.71 -26.39 -22.00
C TRP A 565 -30.09 -26.36 -20.59
N LEU A 566 -29.43 -25.26 -20.18
CA LEU A 566 -28.92 -25.11 -18.81
C LEU A 566 -30.04 -25.16 -17.77
N SER A 567 -31.18 -24.51 -18.04
CA SER A 567 -32.36 -24.55 -17.17
C SER A 567 -32.86 -25.97 -17.00
N GLU A 568 -33.12 -26.68 -18.10
CA GLU A 568 -33.56 -28.09 -18.10
C GLU A 568 -32.56 -28.98 -17.35
N LYS A 569 -31.27 -28.86 -17.67
CA LYS A 569 -30.22 -29.66 -17.05
C LYS A 569 -30.14 -29.42 -15.53
N SER A 570 -30.35 -28.18 -15.08
CA SER A 570 -30.34 -27.86 -13.65
C SER A 570 -31.49 -28.48 -12.87
N LEU A 571 -32.64 -28.72 -13.52
CA LEU A 571 -33.81 -29.37 -12.92
C LEU A 571 -33.68 -30.90 -12.92
N CYS A 572 -32.93 -31.47 -13.88
CA CYS A 572 -32.69 -32.91 -13.97
C CYS A 572 -31.68 -33.45 -12.95
N VAL A 573 -30.94 -32.57 -12.26
CA VAL A 573 -29.88 -32.97 -11.33
C VAL A 573 -30.33 -32.65 -9.91
N ASP A 574 -30.52 -33.68 -9.10
CA ASP A 574 -30.85 -33.53 -7.68
C ASP A 574 -29.60 -33.09 -6.91
N LEU A 575 -29.53 -31.79 -6.60
CA LEU A 575 -28.42 -31.18 -5.87
C LEU A 575 -28.94 -30.56 -4.57
N PRO A 576 -28.15 -30.62 -3.48
CA PRO A 576 -28.49 -29.92 -2.23
C PRO A 576 -28.34 -28.39 -2.34
N TYR A 577 -28.15 -27.84 -3.53
CA TYR A 577 -27.85 -26.44 -3.81
C TYR A 577 -28.98 -25.78 -4.63
N LYS A 578 -29.00 -24.44 -4.65
CA LYS A 578 -29.94 -23.67 -5.48
C LYS A 578 -29.76 -24.03 -6.97
N PRO A 579 -30.83 -24.14 -7.79
CA PRO A 579 -30.71 -24.41 -9.24
C PRO A 579 -29.80 -23.43 -10.01
N ALA A 580 -29.62 -22.21 -9.49
CA ALA A 580 -28.67 -21.23 -10.02
C ALA A 580 -27.21 -21.71 -9.97
N ALA A 581 -26.81 -22.39 -8.90
CA ALA A 581 -25.47 -22.96 -8.77
C ALA A 581 -25.24 -24.07 -9.79
N ALA A 582 -26.25 -24.91 -10.03
CA ALA A 582 -26.21 -25.95 -11.05
C ALA A 582 -26.05 -25.36 -12.46
N ARG A 583 -26.82 -24.32 -12.80
CA ARG A 583 -26.68 -23.60 -14.07
C ARG A 583 -25.29 -22.97 -14.21
N ALA A 584 -24.79 -22.30 -13.19
CA ALA A 584 -23.44 -21.70 -13.21
C ALA A 584 -22.36 -22.75 -13.43
N PHE A 585 -22.49 -23.90 -12.78
CA PHE A 585 -21.59 -25.05 -12.94
C PHE A 585 -21.59 -25.59 -14.38
N TYR A 586 -22.75 -25.92 -14.94
CA TYR A 586 -22.83 -26.45 -16.32
C TYR A 586 -22.50 -25.40 -17.38
N PHE A 587 -22.78 -24.12 -17.11
CA PHE A 587 -22.38 -23.00 -17.96
C PHE A 587 -20.86 -22.96 -18.06
N ALA A 588 -20.19 -22.91 -16.90
CA ALA A 588 -18.75 -22.82 -16.81
C ALA A 588 -18.06 -24.05 -17.41
N LEU A 589 -18.61 -25.24 -17.19
CA LEU A 589 -18.11 -26.48 -17.76
C LEU A 589 -18.14 -26.45 -19.30
N ASN A 590 -19.20 -25.91 -19.93
CA ASN A 590 -19.25 -25.79 -21.40
C ASN A 590 -18.37 -24.65 -21.94
N LEU A 591 -18.12 -23.60 -21.16
CA LEU A 591 -17.28 -22.47 -21.54
C LEU A 591 -15.77 -22.77 -21.44
N SER A 592 -15.38 -23.54 -20.42
CA SER A 592 -13.97 -23.73 -20.00
C SER A 592 -13.25 -24.85 -20.76
N LEU A 593 -13.97 -25.69 -21.50
CA LEU A 593 -13.41 -26.76 -22.33
C LEU A 593 -12.83 -26.26 -23.67
N LYS A 594 -12.55 -24.94 -23.82
CA LYS A 594 -11.73 -24.40 -24.93
C LYS A 594 -10.59 -23.47 -24.50
N ARG A 595 -10.51 -23.03 -23.24
CA ARG A 595 -9.35 -22.34 -22.64
C ARG A 595 -9.49 -22.33 -21.11
N SER A 596 -8.48 -22.91 -20.43
CA SER A 596 -8.18 -23.03 -18.99
C SER A 596 -9.31 -23.15 -17.95
N LEU A 597 -9.11 -24.07 -17.01
CA LEU A 597 -10.01 -24.39 -15.88
C LEU A 597 -10.14 -23.26 -14.84
N ASP A 598 -9.38 -22.17 -14.96
CA ASP A 598 -9.22 -21.12 -13.93
C ASP A 598 -10.48 -20.27 -13.73
N LEU A 599 -11.35 -20.13 -14.74
CA LEU A 599 -12.57 -19.30 -14.64
C LEU A 599 -13.79 -20.05 -14.07
N SER A 600 -13.71 -21.38 -13.89
CA SER A 600 -14.91 -22.22 -14.01
C SER A 600 -15.72 -22.48 -12.73
N VAL A 601 -15.15 -22.24 -11.54
CA VAL A 601 -15.74 -22.76 -10.29
C VAL A 601 -16.23 -21.65 -9.35
N ASP A 602 -15.77 -20.41 -9.51
CA ASP A 602 -16.02 -19.32 -8.55
C ASP A 602 -17.51 -18.95 -8.42
N LEU A 603 -18.23 -18.71 -9.53
CA LEU A 603 -19.65 -18.31 -9.47
C LEU A 603 -20.55 -19.41 -8.88
N ALA A 604 -20.25 -20.67 -9.20
CA ALA A 604 -20.99 -21.82 -8.66
C ALA A 604 -20.73 -21.98 -7.17
N LEU A 605 -19.50 -21.71 -6.71
CA LEU A 605 -19.14 -21.70 -5.29
C LEU A 605 -19.82 -20.56 -4.56
N ASP A 606 -19.76 -19.33 -5.06
CA ASP A 606 -20.38 -18.17 -4.43
C ASP A 606 -21.90 -18.33 -4.25
N LEU A 607 -22.57 -19.03 -5.19
CA LEU A 607 -23.99 -19.38 -5.10
C LEU A 607 -24.29 -20.59 -4.21
N ALA A 608 -23.31 -21.48 -3.99
CA ALA A 608 -23.42 -22.66 -3.11
C ALA A 608 -23.04 -22.35 -1.65
N LEU A 609 -22.30 -21.27 -1.39
CA LEU A 609 -21.68 -20.92 -0.12
C LEU A 609 -22.61 -20.23 0.90
N GLU A 610 -23.77 -20.83 1.20
CA GLU A 610 -24.43 -20.58 2.50
C GLU A 610 -23.67 -21.27 3.66
N ARG A 611 -22.66 -22.12 3.38
CA ARG A 611 -21.78 -22.75 4.39
C ARG A 611 -20.32 -22.93 3.92
N GLY A 612 -19.49 -21.87 4.01
CA GLY A 612 -18.10 -21.95 4.51
C GLY A 612 -17.03 -22.82 3.82
N ILE A 613 -17.02 -23.03 2.51
CA ILE A 613 -15.97 -23.81 1.78
C ILE A 613 -15.04 -22.91 0.90
N GLY A 614 -15.35 -21.63 0.69
CA GLY A 614 -14.60 -20.74 -0.23
C GLY A 614 -13.13 -20.48 0.13
N THR A 615 -12.66 -20.89 1.31
CA THR A 615 -11.31 -20.61 1.81
C THR A 615 -10.22 -21.59 1.35
N THR A 616 -10.58 -22.72 0.72
CA THR A 616 -9.63 -23.77 0.29
C THR A 616 -9.41 -23.86 -1.22
N ILE A 617 -10.27 -23.21 -2.03
CA ILE A 617 -10.37 -23.51 -3.47
C ILE A 617 -9.53 -22.55 -4.34
N VAL A 618 -9.44 -21.27 -3.95
CA VAL A 618 -8.79 -20.21 -4.73
C VAL A 618 -7.28 -20.41 -4.97
N PRO A 619 -6.45 -20.89 -4.02
CA PRO A 619 -5.01 -20.99 -4.25
C PRO A 619 -4.56 -22.13 -5.17
N ALA A 620 -5.44 -23.09 -5.47
CA ALA A 620 -5.07 -24.31 -6.17
C ALA A 620 -5.26 -24.23 -7.70
N LEU A 621 -5.85 -23.14 -8.20
CA LEU A 621 -6.15 -22.91 -9.62
C LEU A 621 -5.20 -21.89 -10.28
N ASP A 622 -4.18 -21.39 -9.58
CA ASP A 622 -3.32 -20.29 -10.04
C ASP A 622 -1.98 -20.76 -10.67
N ILE A 623 -1.94 -21.95 -11.32
CA ILE A 623 -0.71 -22.50 -11.91
C ILE A 623 -0.53 -22.02 -13.36
N PRO A 624 0.60 -21.38 -13.74
CA PRO A 624 0.82 -20.90 -15.09
C PRO A 624 0.95 -22.06 -16.10
N LEU A 625 0.12 -22.01 -17.15
CA LEU A 625 -0.16 -23.09 -18.10
C LEU A 625 0.83 -23.24 -19.26
N ASP A 626 1.87 -22.40 -19.35
CA ASP A 626 2.72 -22.37 -20.54
C ASP A 626 3.83 -23.45 -20.57
N THR A 627 4.04 -24.21 -19.49
CA THR A 627 5.02 -25.33 -19.48
C THR A 627 4.56 -26.62 -18.79
N ALA A 628 3.32 -26.74 -18.32
CA ALA A 628 2.86 -27.92 -17.57
C ALA A 628 1.34 -28.19 -17.68
N ILE A 629 0.82 -28.32 -18.90
CA ILE A 629 -0.59 -28.70 -19.15
C ILE A 629 -0.95 -30.02 -18.42
N VAL A 630 -0.04 -30.99 -18.41
CA VAL A 630 -0.28 -32.35 -17.89
C VAL A 630 -0.43 -32.37 -16.35
N PRO A 631 0.53 -31.85 -15.55
CA PRO A 631 0.37 -31.78 -14.10
C PRO A 631 -0.80 -30.90 -13.65
N ALA A 632 -1.09 -29.81 -14.36
CA ALA A 632 -2.18 -28.90 -14.01
C ALA A 632 -3.56 -29.56 -14.23
N LEU A 633 -3.74 -30.30 -15.33
CA LEU A 633 -4.96 -31.09 -15.58
C LEU A 633 -5.11 -32.24 -14.60
N GLU A 634 -4.05 -32.96 -14.26
CA GLU A 634 -4.09 -34.03 -13.24
C GLU A 634 -4.39 -33.48 -11.83
N THR A 635 -3.82 -32.33 -11.48
CA THR A 635 -4.08 -31.64 -10.21
C THR A 635 -5.51 -31.12 -10.15
N ALA A 636 -6.01 -30.48 -11.22
CA ALA A 636 -7.41 -30.07 -11.34
C ALA A 636 -8.37 -31.27 -11.30
N LEU A 637 -7.98 -32.42 -11.87
CA LEU A 637 -8.72 -33.68 -11.81
C LEU A 637 -8.86 -34.16 -10.36
N ASP A 638 -7.74 -34.27 -9.64
CA ASP A 638 -7.74 -34.78 -8.27
C ASP A 638 -8.36 -33.77 -7.29
N ILE A 639 -8.28 -32.46 -7.53
CA ILE A 639 -8.96 -31.42 -6.75
C ILE A 639 -10.47 -31.41 -7.02
N ALA A 640 -10.93 -31.40 -8.27
CA ALA A 640 -12.36 -31.43 -8.59
C ALA A 640 -13.05 -32.69 -8.05
N LEU A 641 -12.33 -33.82 -8.01
CA LEU A 641 -12.80 -35.08 -7.47
C LEU A 641 -12.71 -35.17 -5.93
N ASN A 642 -11.78 -34.44 -5.30
CA ASN A 642 -11.66 -34.34 -3.84
C ASN A 642 -12.58 -33.25 -3.24
N ILE A 643 -12.94 -32.21 -4.00
CA ILE A 643 -13.90 -31.15 -3.59
C ILE A 643 -15.34 -31.68 -3.59
N ALA A 644 -15.65 -32.71 -4.36
CA ALA A 644 -16.92 -33.43 -4.33
C ALA A 644 -17.06 -34.30 -3.05
N LEU A 645 -17.06 -33.65 -1.89
CA LEU A 645 -17.35 -34.23 -0.56
C LEU A 645 -18.89 -34.42 -0.42
N ASP A 646 -19.43 -35.32 -1.25
CA ASP A 646 -20.80 -35.90 -1.43
C ASP A 646 -22.01 -35.34 -0.63
N PRO A 647 -23.17 -35.04 -1.28
CA PRO A 647 -24.21 -36.06 -1.57
C PRO A 647 -25.02 -35.80 -2.87
N ALA A 648 -24.57 -36.39 -3.96
CA ALA A 648 -25.35 -36.88 -5.12
C ALA A 648 -24.30 -37.22 -6.18
N LEU A 649 -24.12 -38.49 -6.50
CA LEU A 649 -23.06 -39.00 -7.39
C LEU A 649 -23.02 -38.37 -8.81
N VAL A 650 -23.91 -37.45 -9.14
CA VAL A 650 -24.19 -36.93 -10.48
C VAL A 650 -23.16 -35.86 -10.93
N PRO A 651 -22.79 -34.80 -10.19
CA PRO A 651 -21.83 -33.80 -10.68
C PRO A 651 -20.43 -34.35 -10.86
N ALA A 652 -19.92 -35.15 -9.92
CA ALA A 652 -18.60 -35.76 -10.04
C ALA A 652 -18.51 -36.68 -11.27
N LEU A 653 -19.61 -37.36 -11.59
CA LEU A 653 -19.74 -38.17 -12.80
C LEU A 653 -19.79 -37.29 -14.06
N ASP A 654 -20.56 -36.19 -14.07
CA ASP A 654 -20.61 -35.25 -15.21
C ASP A 654 -19.27 -34.54 -15.44
N ILE A 655 -18.49 -34.21 -14.41
CA ILE A 655 -17.13 -33.66 -14.53
C ILE A 655 -16.22 -34.67 -15.21
N ALA A 656 -16.16 -35.90 -14.66
CA ALA A 656 -15.29 -36.94 -15.19
C ALA A 656 -15.61 -37.27 -16.66
N LEU A 657 -16.89 -37.32 -17.00
CA LEU A 657 -17.37 -37.59 -18.35
C LEU A 657 -17.11 -36.45 -19.34
N ASN A 658 -17.32 -35.20 -18.93
CA ASN A 658 -17.00 -34.04 -19.78
C ASN A 658 -15.50 -33.86 -19.98
N LEU A 659 -14.68 -34.14 -18.96
CA LEU A 659 -13.22 -34.13 -19.10
C LEU A 659 -12.73 -35.25 -20.01
N ALA A 660 -13.30 -36.45 -19.91
CA ALA A 660 -13.02 -37.53 -20.84
C ALA A 660 -13.36 -37.10 -22.28
N LEU A 661 -14.52 -36.48 -22.49
CA LEU A 661 -14.91 -35.96 -23.80
C LEU A 661 -13.98 -34.85 -24.30
N PHE A 662 -13.57 -33.91 -23.44
CA PHE A 662 -12.65 -32.84 -23.82
C PHE A 662 -11.27 -33.36 -24.21
N VAL A 663 -10.71 -34.29 -23.42
CA VAL A 663 -9.44 -34.93 -23.76
C VAL A 663 -9.60 -35.60 -25.13
N ALA A 664 -10.63 -36.44 -25.30
CA ALA A 664 -10.92 -37.15 -26.55
C ALA A 664 -11.04 -36.23 -27.79
N LEU A 665 -11.65 -35.05 -27.64
CA LEU A 665 -11.80 -34.09 -28.75
C LEU A 665 -10.50 -33.37 -29.16
N ASN A 666 -9.41 -33.51 -28.40
CA ASN A 666 -8.14 -32.81 -28.64
C ASN A 666 -7.01 -33.81 -28.94
N PRO A 667 -6.70 -34.09 -30.22
CA PRO A 667 -5.72 -35.13 -30.60
C PRO A 667 -4.34 -34.96 -29.96
N VAL A 668 -3.90 -33.71 -29.77
CA VAL A 668 -2.62 -33.40 -29.10
C VAL A 668 -2.67 -33.75 -27.62
N LEU A 669 -3.81 -33.53 -26.95
CA LEU A 669 -3.99 -33.86 -25.54
C LEU A 669 -4.16 -35.36 -25.35
N VAL A 670 -4.95 -36.05 -26.18
CA VAL A 670 -5.15 -37.51 -26.06
C VAL A 670 -3.85 -38.29 -26.10
N LEU A 671 -2.93 -37.89 -26.98
CA LEU A 671 -1.63 -38.55 -27.13
C LEU A 671 -0.67 -38.31 -25.95
N ASN A 672 -0.93 -37.28 -25.14
CA ASN A 672 -0.12 -36.92 -23.96
C ASN A 672 -0.83 -37.23 -22.63
N LEU A 673 -2.14 -37.51 -22.65
CA LEU A 673 -3.04 -37.64 -21.50
C LEU A 673 -3.98 -38.84 -21.61
N ASN A 674 -3.58 -39.88 -22.34
CA ASN A 674 -4.33 -41.14 -22.47
C ASN A 674 -4.66 -41.77 -21.11
N HIS A 675 -3.73 -41.71 -20.14
CA HIS A 675 -3.97 -42.16 -18.77
C HIS A 675 -5.07 -41.35 -18.07
N ALA A 676 -5.12 -40.04 -18.28
CA ALA A 676 -6.16 -39.19 -17.69
C ALA A 676 -7.54 -39.50 -18.27
N LEU A 677 -7.64 -39.79 -19.58
CA LEU A 677 -8.87 -40.25 -20.23
C LEU A 677 -9.37 -41.55 -19.61
N VAL A 678 -8.51 -42.57 -19.56
CA VAL A 678 -8.82 -43.89 -18.98
C VAL A 678 -9.19 -43.79 -17.50
N ARG A 679 -8.45 -42.99 -16.72
CA ARG A 679 -8.72 -42.78 -15.29
C ARG A 679 -10.05 -42.08 -15.06
N SER A 680 -10.40 -41.09 -15.89
CA SER A 680 -11.68 -40.37 -15.80
C SER A 680 -12.86 -41.30 -16.11
N LEU A 681 -12.75 -42.13 -17.15
CA LEU A 681 -13.76 -43.14 -17.49
C LEU A 681 -13.88 -44.23 -16.41
N ASN A 682 -12.76 -44.71 -15.86
CA ASN A 682 -12.78 -45.68 -14.77
C ASN A 682 -13.49 -45.13 -13.52
N ARG A 683 -13.21 -43.88 -13.18
CA ARG A 683 -13.86 -43.19 -12.06
C ARG A 683 -15.36 -42.97 -12.33
N ALA A 684 -15.71 -42.58 -13.55
CA ALA A 684 -17.10 -42.46 -13.99
C ALA A 684 -17.83 -43.82 -13.87
N PHE A 685 -17.23 -44.89 -14.36
CA PHE A 685 -17.77 -46.25 -14.32
C PHE A 685 -18.06 -46.73 -12.89
N VAL A 686 -17.10 -46.55 -11.96
CA VAL A 686 -17.26 -46.96 -10.55
C VAL A 686 -18.42 -46.21 -9.87
N ARG A 687 -18.68 -44.96 -10.28
CA ARG A 687 -19.70 -44.09 -9.68
C ARG A 687 -21.03 -44.10 -10.43
N THR A 688 -21.14 -44.80 -11.56
CA THR A 688 -22.37 -44.84 -12.37
C THR A 688 -23.38 -45.80 -11.77
N VAL A 689 -24.55 -45.26 -11.41
CA VAL A 689 -25.68 -46.03 -10.85
C VAL A 689 -26.63 -46.54 -11.94
N ASP A 690 -26.72 -45.87 -13.09
CA ASP A 690 -27.55 -46.29 -14.23
C ASP A 690 -26.91 -47.51 -14.94
N PRO A 691 -27.59 -48.68 -14.98
CA PRO A 691 -27.04 -49.90 -15.57
C PRO A 691 -26.84 -49.80 -17.09
N LYS A 692 -27.66 -49.02 -17.81
CA LYS A 692 -27.52 -48.84 -19.26
C LYS A 692 -26.33 -47.95 -19.60
N LEU A 693 -26.19 -46.83 -18.90
CA LEU A 693 -25.01 -45.96 -19.03
C LEU A 693 -23.74 -46.72 -18.64
N ARG A 694 -23.78 -47.51 -17.58
CA ARG A 694 -22.64 -48.32 -17.13
C ARG A 694 -22.21 -49.32 -18.20
N GLN A 695 -23.16 -50.00 -18.84
CA GLN A 695 -22.88 -50.91 -19.94
C GLN A 695 -22.29 -50.16 -21.14
N ALA A 696 -22.90 -49.05 -21.57
CA ALA A 696 -22.41 -48.27 -22.70
C ALA A 696 -20.97 -47.73 -22.47
N LEU A 697 -20.65 -47.29 -21.25
CA LEU A 697 -19.30 -46.89 -20.86
C LEU A 697 -18.32 -48.07 -20.83
N GLN A 698 -18.78 -49.26 -20.45
CA GLN A 698 -17.98 -50.47 -20.48
C GLN A 698 -17.64 -50.89 -21.91
N ASP A 699 -18.63 -50.89 -22.80
CA ASP A 699 -18.44 -51.23 -24.22
C ASP A 699 -17.42 -50.26 -24.87
N LEU A 700 -17.52 -48.96 -24.57
CA LEU A 700 -16.53 -47.96 -25.01
C LEU A 700 -15.14 -48.20 -24.42
N LYS A 701 -15.05 -48.60 -23.15
CA LYS A 701 -13.78 -48.88 -22.49
C LYS A 701 -13.10 -50.12 -23.09
N GLU A 702 -13.85 -51.16 -23.43
CA GLU A 702 -13.32 -52.40 -24.01
C GLU A 702 -12.74 -52.20 -25.42
N GLN A 703 -13.16 -51.14 -26.13
CA GLN A 703 -12.57 -50.74 -27.41
C GLN A 703 -11.16 -50.14 -27.26
N LEU A 704 -10.82 -49.60 -26.07
CA LEU A 704 -9.51 -49.00 -25.82
C LEU A 704 -8.42 -50.09 -25.66
N PRO A 705 -7.20 -49.88 -26.18
CA PRO A 705 -6.10 -50.82 -26.00
C PRO A 705 -5.80 -51.10 -24.52
N THR A 706 -5.72 -52.38 -24.14
CA THR A 706 -5.73 -52.87 -22.75
C THR A 706 -4.41 -52.75 -21.98
N SER A 707 -3.36 -52.14 -22.52
CA SER A 707 -2.09 -51.97 -21.81
C SER A 707 -1.74 -50.50 -21.62
N GLU A 708 -1.78 -50.06 -20.36
CA GLU A 708 -1.32 -48.75 -19.88
C GLU A 708 0.15 -48.44 -20.26
N SER A 709 0.91 -49.41 -20.78
CA SER A 709 2.36 -49.33 -21.01
C SER A 709 2.80 -49.28 -22.48
N ASP A 710 1.89 -49.16 -23.45
CA ASP A 710 2.24 -49.15 -24.89
C ASP A 710 1.64 -47.93 -25.62
N GLU A 711 2.23 -46.75 -25.37
CA GLU A 711 1.84 -45.46 -25.96
C GLU A 711 1.79 -45.50 -27.49
N GLU A 712 2.70 -46.25 -28.12
CA GLU A 712 2.79 -46.33 -29.58
C GLU A 712 1.59 -47.08 -30.16
N ARG A 713 1.15 -48.15 -29.50
CA ARG A 713 -0.06 -48.89 -29.85
C ARG A 713 -1.32 -48.05 -29.66
N PHE A 714 -1.41 -47.30 -28.57
CA PHE A 714 -2.52 -46.37 -28.34
C PHE A 714 -2.55 -45.26 -29.40
N ARG A 715 -1.40 -44.66 -29.74
CA ARG A 715 -1.29 -43.64 -30.78
C ARG A 715 -1.77 -44.15 -32.15
N LYS A 716 -1.34 -45.35 -32.56
CA LYS A 716 -1.78 -45.97 -33.83
C LYS A 716 -3.27 -46.26 -33.83
N TRP A 717 -3.81 -46.77 -32.73
CA TRP A 717 -5.24 -47.02 -32.59
C TRP A 717 -6.05 -45.73 -32.64
N TRP A 718 -5.60 -44.67 -31.93
CA TRP A 718 -6.28 -43.38 -31.86
C TRP A 718 -6.34 -42.67 -33.21
N GLN A 719 -5.27 -42.76 -34.01
CA GLN A 719 -5.25 -42.21 -35.38
C GLN A 719 -6.31 -42.84 -36.29
N VAL A 720 -6.68 -44.10 -36.06
CA VAL A 720 -7.62 -44.83 -36.91
C VAL A 720 -9.04 -44.78 -36.35
N ASN A 721 -9.23 -44.95 -35.04
CA ASN A 721 -10.55 -45.14 -34.41
C ASN A 721 -10.96 -43.99 -33.47
N GLY A 722 -10.06 -43.05 -33.19
CA GLY A 722 -10.28 -42.04 -32.14
C GLY A 722 -11.45 -41.10 -32.44
N LEU A 723 -11.68 -40.73 -33.69
CA LEU A 723 -12.79 -39.86 -34.08
C LEU A 723 -14.15 -40.56 -33.87
N ASP A 724 -14.30 -41.77 -34.39
CA ASP A 724 -15.51 -42.57 -34.22
C ASP A 724 -15.78 -42.90 -32.76
N TRP A 725 -14.74 -43.28 -32.01
CA TRP A 725 -14.84 -43.55 -30.57
C TRP A 725 -15.27 -42.31 -29.79
N THR A 726 -14.76 -41.12 -30.14
CA THR A 726 -15.12 -39.86 -29.50
C THR A 726 -16.58 -39.49 -29.77
N GLU A 727 -17.08 -39.70 -30.99
CA GLU A 727 -18.50 -39.46 -31.31
C GLU A 727 -19.43 -40.48 -30.62
N GLN A 728 -18.99 -41.75 -30.48
CA GLN A 728 -19.75 -42.73 -29.69
C GLN A 728 -19.81 -42.31 -28.21
N LEU A 729 -18.68 -41.92 -27.62
CA LEU A 729 -18.65 -41.39 -26.26
C LEU A 729 -19.58 -40.19 -26.13
N ARG A 730 -19.49 -39.20 -27.04
CA ARG A 730 -20.36 -38.02 -27.06
C ARG A 730 -21.84 -38.43 -27.14
N THR A 731 -22.20 -39.38 -27.98
CA THR A 731 -23.58 -39.85 -28.13
C THR A 731 -24.11 -40.44 -26.82
N VAL A 732 -23.32 -41.29 -26.16
CA VAL A 732 -23.67 -41.84 -24.83
C VAL A 732 -23.80 -40.71 -23.80
N MET A 733 -22.95 -39.69 -23.86
CA MET A 733 -23.03 -38.54 -22.94
C MET A 733 -24.30 -37.70 -23.16
N ILE A 734 -24.69 -37.48 -24.40
CA ILE A 734 -25.91 -36.75 -24.74
C ILE A 734 -27.14 -37.55 -24.31
N GLU A 735 -27.20 -38.85 -24.62
CA GLU A 735 -28.36 -39.70 -24.36
C GLU A 735 -28.64 -39.87 -22.87
N TYR A 736 -27.62 -40.26 -22.09
CA TYR A 736 -27.82 -40.65 -20.69
C TYR A 736 -27.62 -39.50 -19.71
N ARG A 737 -26.87 -38.47 -20.12
CA ARG A 737 -26.46 -37.38 -19.22
C ARG A 737 -26.86 -36.01 -19.73
N ASN A 738 -27.35 -35.89 -20.97
CA ASN A 738 -27.67 -34.61 -21.59
C ASN A 738 -26.51 -33.60 -21.49
N ILE A 739 -25.27 -34.04 -21.72
CA ILE A 739 -24.04 -33.22 -21.73
C ILE A 739 -23.20 -33.53 -22.98
N GLY A 740 -22.27 -32.64 -23.35
CA GLY A 740 -21.36 -32.87 -24.48
C GLY A 740 -21.87 -32.38 -25.83
N HIS A 741 -22.94 -31.58 -25.85
CA HIS A 741 -23.48 -30.92 -27.03
C HIS A 741 -22.45 -29.97 -27.67
N ASP A 742 -22.31 -30.04 -29.00
CA ASP A 742 -21.54 -29.04 -29.74
C ASP A 742 -22.47 -27.91 -30.19
N TRP A 743 -22.41 -26.79 -29.46
CA TRP A 743 -23.21 -25.60 -29.72
C TRP A 743 -22.72 -24.77 -30.93
N HIS A 744 -21.58 -25.12 -31.52
CA HIS A 744 -21.00 -24.44 -32.68
C HIS A 744 -20.87 -22.90 -32.51
N PHE A 745 -20.60 -22.44 -31.29
CA PHE A 745 -20.50 -21.00 -31.02
C PHE A 745 -19.41 -20.33 -31.86
N SER A 746 -19.76 -19.20 -32.47
CA SER A 746 -18.79 -18.28 -33.09
C SER A 746 -17.87 -17.65 -32.05
N GLU A 747 -16.73 -17.10 -32.47
CA GLU A 747 -15.82 -16.37 -31.56
C GLU A 747 -16.49 -15.15 -30.91
N GLN A 748 -17.42 -14.49 -31.62
CA GLN A 748 -18.22 -13.41 -31.08
C GLN A 748 -19.16 -13.90 -29.96
N GLN A 749 -19.86 -15.01 -30.17
CA GLN A 749 -20.72 -15.64 -29.16
C GLN A 749 -19.93 -16.10 -27.94
N LYS A 750 -18.73 -16.68 -28.12
CA LYS A 750 -17.85 -17.07 -27.00
C LYS A 750 -17.40 -15.87 -26.18
N THR A 751 -17.09 -14.76 -26.84
CA THR A 751 -16.71 -13.50 -26.17
C THR A 751 -17.89 -12.92 -25.42
N LEU A 752 -19.09 -12.97 -26.01
CA LEU A 752 -20.32 -12.51 -25.39
C LEU A 752 -20.72 -13.37 -24.18
N LEU A 753 -20.59 -14.70 -24.26
CA LEU A 753 -20.83 -15.61 -23.14
C LEU A 753 -19.85 -15.38 -21.98
N ARG A 754 -18.55 -15.14 -22.29
CA ARG A 754 -17.57 -14.74 -21.27
C ARG A 754 -17.98 -13.45 -20.57
N LYS A 755 -18.33 -12.42 -21.35
CA LYS A 755 -18.83 -11.14 -20.81
C LYS A 755 -20.09 -11.35 -19.96
N TYR A 756 -21.04 -12.15 -20.43
CA TYR A 756 -22.27 -12.48 -19.71
C TYR A 756 -21.99 -13.18 -18.38
N TYR A 757 -21.06 -14.14 -18.36
CA TYR A 757 -20.63 -14.85 -17.16
C TYR A 757 -19.97 -13.89 -16.15
N ASP A 758 -18.97 -13.12 -16.58
CA ASP A 758 -18.26 -12.15 -15.73
C ASP A 758 -19.23 -11.11 -15.13
N THR A 759 -20.23 -10.69 -15.91
CA THR A 759 -21.25 -9.72 -15.46
C THR A 759 -22.23 -10.35 -14.45
N ASN A 760 -22.64 -11.62 -14.64
CA ASN A 760 -23.42 -12.35 -13.64
C ASN A 760 -22.62 -12.57 -12.34
N ARG A 761 -21.31 -12.84 -12.46
CA ARG A 761 -20.41 -12.95 -11.31
C ARG A 761 -20.35 -11.65 -10.52
N LEU A 762 -20.15 -10.52 -11.20
CA LEU A 762 -20.20 -9.21 -10.55
C LEU A 762 -21.55 -8.96 -9.87
N LEU A 763 -22.67 -9.34 -10.50
CA LEU A 763 -23.99 -9.21 -9.86
C LEU A 763 -24.11 -10.02 -8.56
N VAL A 764 -23.54 -11.23 -8.52
CA VAL A 764 -23.47 -12.05 -7.30
C VAL A 764 -22.53 -11.44 -6.27
N ASP A 765 -21.36 -10.93 -6.67
CA ASP A 765 -20.46 -10.19 -5.79
C ASP A 765 -21.19 -9.00 -5.14
N CYS A 766 -22.01 -8.29 -5.92
CA CYS A 766 -22.85 -7.18 -5.48
C CYS A 766 -23.94 -7.62 -4.49
N LEU A 767 -24.55 -8.78 -4.67
CA LEU A 767 -25.45 -9.36 -3.66
C LEU A 767 -24.69 -9.71 -2.38
N ASN A 768 -23.44 -10.14 -2.49
CA ASN A 768 -22.62 -10.57 -1.35
C ASN A 768 -21.84 -9.43 -0.66
N SER A 769 -21.86 -8.21 -1.22
CA SER A 769 -21.10 -7.05 -0.72
C SER A 769 -21.64 -6.41 0.57
N GLY A 770 -22.60 -7.04 1.24
CA GLY A 770 -23.28 -6.49 2.42
C GLY A 770 -24.17 -5.27 2.11
N CYS A 771 -24.64 -5.13 0.86
CA CYS A 771 -25.59 -4.10 0.47
C CYS A 771 -26.99 -4.33 1.08
N ASN A 772 -27.78 -3.27 1.22
CA ASN A 772 -29.13 -3.38 1.78
C ASN A 772 -30.14 -3.80 0.70
N VAL A 773 -30.22 -5.10 0.43
CA VAL A 773 -31.16 -5.72 -0.52
C VAL A 773 -32.27 -6.47 0.21
N THR A 774 -33.51 -6.33 -0.25
CA THR A 774 -34.62 -7.09 0.34
C THR A 774 -34.51 -8.58 0.02
N PRO A 775 -34.93 -9.49 0.93
CA PRO A 775 -34.90 -10.93 0.67
C PRO A 775 -35.66 -11.33 -0.60
N THR A 776 -36.74 -10.61 -0.93
CA THR A 776 -37.54 -10.84 -2.14
C THR A 776 -36.75 -10.54 -3.40
N VAL A 777 -36.08 -9.39 -3.47
CA VAL A 777 -35.27 -9.02 -4.64
C VAL A 777 -34.06 -9.93 -4.77
N ARG A 778 -33.37 -10.22 -3.66
CA ARG A 778 -32.26 -11.19 -3.65
C ARG A 778 -32.69 -12.54 -4.23
N ARG A 779 -33.76 -13.12 -3.70
CA ARG A 779 -34.27 -14.43 -4.15
C ARG A 779 -34.63 -14.40 -5.64
N LYS A 780 -35.34 -13.35 -6.09
CA LYS A 780 -35.73 -13.20 -7.50
C LYS A 780 -34.51 -13.12 -8.42
N ILE A 781 -33.47 -12.39 -8.03
CA ILE A 781 -32.23 -12.33 -8.82
C ILE A 781 -31.57 -13.71 -8.84
N GLU A 782 -31.32 -14.32 -7.67
CA GLU A 782 -30.69 -15.63 -7.55
C GLU A 782 -31.41 -16.71 -8.37
N GLU A 783 -32.73 -16.80 -8.28
CA GLU A 783 -33.54 -17.79 -9.02
C GLU A 783 -33.47 -17.58 -10.55
N THR A 784 -33.29 -16.35 -11.01
CA THR A 784 -33.30 -16.00 -12.44
C THR A 784 -31.90 -15.85 -13.08
N LEU A 785 -30.82 -16.10 -12.34
CA LEU A 785 -29.45 -16.10 -12.87
C LEU A 785 -29.29 -17.18 -13.94
N LEU A 786 -28.76 -16.82 -15.11
CA LEU A 786 -28.49 -17.77 -16.20
C LEU A 786 -29.75 -18.51 -16.71
N LEU A 787 -30.94 -17.91 -16.62
CA LEU A 787 -32.16 -18.40 -17.30
C LEU A 787 -32.27 -17.86 -18.73
N PRO A 788 -32.97 -18.57 -19.63
CA PRO A 788 -33.44 -17.98 -20.87
C PRO A 788 -34.49 -16.89 -20.59
N LEU A 789 -34.56 -15.88 -21.47
CA LEU A 789 -35.44 -14.71 -21.29
C LEU A 789 -36.92 -15.06 -21.17
N VAL A 790 -37.36 -16.13 -21.85
CA VAL A 790 -38.76 -16.58 -21.83
C VAL A 790 -39.17 -16.95 -20.40
N GLU A 791 -38.32 -17.70 -19.69
CA GLU A 791 -38.55 -18.09 -18.30
C GLU A 791 -38.37 -16.91 -17.33
N ILE A 792 -37.44 -16.00 -17.59
CA ILE A 792 -37.29 -14.78 -16.78
C ILE A 792 -38.58 -13.94 -16.80
N ARG A 793 -39.25 -13.85 -17.94
CA ARG A 793 -40.53 -13.12 -18.07
C ARG A 793 -41.66 -13.77 -17.30
N THR A 794 -41.65 -15.10 -17.11
CA THR A 794 -42.65 -15.79 -16.28
C THR A 794 -42.46 -15.57 -14.77
N HIS A 795 -41.25 -15.15 -14.36
CA HIS A 795 -40.93 -14.76 -12.98
C HIS A 795 -41.13 -13.26 -12.70
N ARG A 796 -41.51 -12.46 -13.71
CA ARG A 796 -41.78 -11.03 -13.55
C ARG A 796 -43.19 -10.78 -13.05
#